data_AF-A0A2B4T0Y8-F1
#
_entry.id   AF-A0A2B4T0Y8-F1
#
_cell.length_a   1.000
_cell.length_b   1.000
_cell.length_c   1.000
_cell.angle_alpha   90.00
_cell.angle_beta   90.00
_cell.angle_gamma   90.00
#
_symmetry.space_group_name_H-M   'P 1'
#
loop_
_entity.id
_entity.type
_entity.pdbx_description
1 polymer ?
#
loop_
_entity_poly.entity_id
_entity_poly.type
_entity_poly.pdbx_seq_one_letter_code
_entity_poly.pdbx_strand_id
1 'polypeptide(L)'
;MFNPRKKTSRNGGKEKKKGKGKPPMFTHRRGIFSKRDVSDDVTKPWAAVGTWFLGPKAENADVFIDLMFDSIRAHMDFRRGFYPCDPPYVTDELRKAESFKRSYEKIKTELDNIQKDLYRSVPFFSTRYKGHVNWDTAVPANLGYIASILWNQNNCAAEGGPATTGYEVQVGEDLCEMVGLNRNTSLGHLVAGGSVANVEAIWVARNLKYYALGLQEALLKEEQLRGPRGYEINLSHHETPTLLITATQWELLNLDTDTIIKMPADVATLAEIDQKALRKILADYLYESIGAQEFCNRHKLTTSPCVVVASTYHVSFLKAVTITGLGKDCLVTVPVDANARMNSQVLEITLREKLLKKIPVISVISIMGTTEESAVDPLVDILSIRTKLSQEGLNFSIHADAAWGAYFSCMFREPHVSVAMASPAEESFVPELQLNSHVTDQLKALNQCDTITVDPHKSGFCPYPAGAICYRNQGLNNFLSLTSGVVYYHGDINLGDLGLEGSKPGAAATGVLLANRVIGLHKNGYGRILAECMFTSKILYCYWVCMAEDTDDFFCETTKPLPSGKIPVSPDSDEKVDYKTFIKRNVLGKSNEELSQDKYTMSILKEIGPDTMIPCFSVNIRENKDVSQCNNIVSAIFNDLSHASTEESEQRVPMIVTSSTMQDHKYSLALKKFKERLGLSTDNKEGVKYVITTCLDPWSTSLEFMDDFADIMRNAILNAIGTVTDKPDCHSFVCTDKVNEKNEIFVCYAGNFSQTQHRYFSVARFKFHSEADVATFNDAVQKAGDQPVVMQNLKTEPKKLHDLLFNDSGEKRETVKFDFFVGLPSGIIRPFMTADMAIKDVPRYDHFDKADEQYPEVATYVMYGNLNDAYLFHIPTKDPDYLQIVRLAEVPKGLGDGGEKSVVLKQGVDAELPRVPGSPTFDPQTKKIKDPLADTKYYVEFVGIQGQEIKTTVMIQKKIWFDGDVLNKSAVA
;
A
#
# COMPACT_ATOMS: atom_id res chain seq x y z
N MET A 1 34.51 45.30 -71.20
CA MET A 1 33.71 46.45 -71.69
C MET A 1 32.61 46.71 -70.67
N PHE A 2 32.42 47.99 -70.33
CA PHE A 2 31.45 48.58 -69.38
C PHE A 2 31.62 48.38 -67.86
N ASN A 3 32.29 49.39 -67.28
CA ASN A 3 32.25 49.92 -65.90
C ASN A 3 30.93 50.75 -65.73
N PRO A 4 30.46 51.27 -64.54
CA PRO A 4 31.25 51.57 -63.34
C PRO A 4 30.63 51.50 -61.91
N ARG A 5 31.55 51.32 -60.93
CA ARG A 5 31.72 52.02 -59.62
C ARG A 5 30.54 52.03 -58.60
N LYS A 6 30.75 51.70 -57.32
CA LYS A 6 31.53 52.53 -56.36
C LYS A 6 32.01 51.75 -55.13
N LYS A 7 33.20 52.18 -54.68
CA LYS A 7 33.95 51.84 -53.47
C LYS A 7 33.24 52.25 -52.18
N THR A 8 33.48 51.52 -51.09
CA THR A 8 34.27 52.03 -49.95
C THR A 8 34.80 50.89 -49.09
N SER A 9 36.08 51.03 -48.76
CA SER A 9 36.99 50.14 -48.01
C SER A 9 36.99 50.51 -46.53
N ARG A 10 37.20 49.58 -45.58
CA ARG A 10 38.48 49.23 -44.89
C ARG A 10 38.06 48.54 -43.56
N ASN A 11 38.71 47.57 -42.91
CA ASN A 11 40.08 47.05 -42.82
C ASN A 11 39.99 45.53 -42.51
N GLY A 12 40.83 44.65 -43.05
CA GLY A 12 42.09 44.17 -42.44
C GLY A 12 41.85 43.08 -41.37
N GLY A 13 42.33 41.83 -41.47
CA GLY A 13 43.23 41.21 -42.44
C GLY A 13 43.42 39.69 -42.22
N LYS A 14 44.10 39.10 -43.20
CA LYS A 14 44.86 37.83 -43.25
C LYS A 14 44.12 36.50 -43.01
N GLU A 15 43.67 35.92 -44.13
CA GLU A 15 43.54 34.48 -44.33
C GLU A 15 44.92 33.78 -44.34
N LYS A 16 45.02 32.63 -43.65
CA LYS A 16 45.94 31.55 -43.99
C LYS A 16 45.14 30.27 -44.26
N LYS A 17 45.20 29.85 -45.54
CA LYS A 17 45.04 28.50 -46.12
C LYS A 17 44.24 27.46 -45.32
N LYS A 18 43.01 27.20 -45.76
CA LYS A 18 42.22 25.99 -45.46
C LYS A 18 42.88 24.75 -46.09
N GLY A 19 43.53 23.93 -45.27
CA GLY A 19 43.65 22.50 -45.55
C GLY A 19 42.27 21.84 -45.36
N LYS A 20 41.92 20.90 -46.25
CA LYS A 20 40.73 20.04 -46.10
C LYS A 20 40.92 19.14 -44.86
N GLY A 21 40.43 19.60 -43.71
CA GLY A 21 40.26 18.80 -42.50
C GLY A 21 38.84 18.23 -42.45
N LYS A 22 38.72 16.99 -41.94
CA LYS A 22 37.45 16.30 -41.67
C LYS A 22 36.46 17.22 -40.91
N PRO A 23 35.15 17.19 -41.20
CA PRO A 23 34.18 17.90 -40.38
C PRO A 23 34.26 17.38 -38.94
N PRO A 24 34.25 18.26 -37.91
CA PRO A 24 34.22 17.81 -36.53
C PRO A 24 32.91 17.07 -36.25
N MET A 25 33.03 15.83 -35.78
CA MET A 25 31.95 15.17 -35.07
C MET A 25 31.74 15.89 -33.73
N PHE A 26 30.47 16.11 -33.39
CA PHE A 26 29.94 16.70 -32.16
C PHE A 26 29.99 18.23 -32.05
N THR A 27 28.85 18.83 -32.41
CA THR A 27 28.32 20.01 -31.71
C THR A 27 27.20 19.58 -30.77
N HIS A 28 27.46 19.64 -29.47
CA HIS A 28 26.42 19.63 -28.44
C HIS A 28 25.61 20.93 -28.53
N ARG A 29 24.33 20.78 -28.86
CA ARG A 29 23.16 21.54 -28.38
C ARG A 29 22.05 21.39 -29.41
N ARG A 30 21.23 20.36 -29.22
CA ARG A 30 19.86 20.34 -29.73
C ARG A 30 18.96 20.14 -28.54
N GLY A 31 18.36 21.24 -28.08
CA GLY A 31 17.12 21.16 -27.33
C GLY A 31 16.08 20.52 -28.24
N ILE A 32 15.78 19.25 -27.99
CA ILE A 32 14.65 18.54 -28.57
C ILE A 32 13.80 18.11 -27.39
N PHE A 33 13.14 19.09 -26.79
CA PHE A 33 11.77 18.90 -26.36
C PHE A 33 10.95 19.82 -27.23
N SER A 34 10.12 19.19 -28.04
CA SER A 34 9.07 19.83 -28.81
C SER A 34 8.31 20.80 -27.89
N LYS A 35 8.47 22.11 -28.12
CA LYS A 35 7.42 23.08 -27.81
C LYS A 35 6.23 22.74 -28.73
N ARG A 36 5.46 21.74 -28.36
CA ARG A 36 4.04 21.70 -28.72
C ARG A 36 3.38 22.47 -27.60
N ASP A 37 2.68 23.54 -27.96
CA ASP A 37 1.80 24.27 -27.06
C ASP A 37 0.84 23.25 -26.43
N VAL A 38 1.15 22.86 -25.19
CA VAL A 38 0.20 22.19 -24.30
C VAL A 38 -0.85 23.27 -24.06
N SER A 39 -2.13 22.95 -24.22
CA SER A 39 -3.18 23.92 -23.89
C SER A 39 -2.94 24.43 -22.48
N ASP A 40 -2.79 25.75 -22.34
CA ASP A 40 -2.61 26.50 -21.09
C ASP A 40 -3.87 26.48 -20.22
N ASP A 41 -4.61 25.36 -20.19
CA ASP A 41 -5.64 25.16 -19.19
C ASP A 41 -4.98 24.80 -17.86
N VAL A 42 -4.37 25.81 -17.24
CA VAL A 42 -3.79 25.78 -15.90
C VAL A 42 -4.87 25.86 -14.81
N THR A 43 -6.16 25.86 -15.18
CA THR A 43 -7.28 26.04 -14.25
C THR A 43 -7.60 24.79 -13.43
N LYS A 44 -7.23 23.59 -13.92
CA LYS A 44 -7.47 22.27 -13.29
C LYS A 44 -6.19 21.45 -13.11
N PRO A 45 -5.22 21.89 -12.30
CA PRO A 45 -3.94 21.20 -12.12
C PRO A 45 -4.05 19.75 -11.61
N TRP A 46 -5.14 19.39 -10.93
CA TRP A 46 -5.42 18.02 -10.48
C TRP A 46 -5.71 17.04 -11.62
N ALA A 47 -6.14 17.51 -12.80
CA ALA A 47 -6.40 16.64 -13.95
C ALA A 47 -5.14 15.89 -14.42
N ALA A 48 -3.95 16.42 -14.14
CA ALA A 48 -2.68 15.75 -14.44
C ALA A 48 -2.55 14.41 -13.72
N VAL A 49 -3.02 14.33 -12.45
CA VAL A 49 -3.02 13.08 -11.66
C VAL A 49 -3.80 11.99 -12.37
N GLY A 50 -4.94 12.35 -12.96
CA GLY A 50 -5.76 11.42 -13.75
C GLY A 50 -5.01 10.79 -14.93
N THR A 51 -4.04 11.49 -15.54
CA THR A 51 -3.25 10.94 -16.67
C THR A 51 -2.08 10.05 -16.24
N TRP A 52 -1.70 10.06 -14.95
CA TRP A 52 -0.55 9.33 -14.45
C TRP A 52 -0.87 7.88 -14.07
N PHE A 53 -2.14 7.49 -14.06
CA PHE A 53 -2.60 6.15 -13.71
C PHE A 53 -3.51 5.58 -14.79
N LEU A 54 -3.66 4.25 -14.84
CA LEU A 54 -4.55 3.62 -15.81
C LEU A 54 -6.01 3.88 -15.42
N GLY A 55 -6.25 3.94 -14.11
CA GLY A 55 -7.51 4.27 -13.48
C GLY A 55 -8.25 3.01 -12.98
N PRO A 56 -9.09 3.12 -11.94
CA PRO A 56 -9.76 1.96 -11.32
C PRO A 56 -10.68 1.16 -12.27
N LYS A 57 -11.12 1.78 -13.38
CA LYS A 57 -11.93 1.15 -14.43
C LYS A 57 -11.22 1.13 -15.79
N ALA A 58 -9.91 1.37 -15.80
CA ALA A 58 -9.09 1.50 -16.98
C ALA A 58 -9.57 2.62 -17.93
N GLU A 59 -9.95 3.76 -17.35
CA GLU A 59 -10.44 4.95 -18.02
C GLU A 59 -9.45 5.49 -19.06
N ASN A 60 -8.14 5.26 -18.87
CA ASN A 60 -7.06 5.66 -19.78
C ASN A 60 -6.52 4.51 -20.65
N ALA A 61 -7.29 3.44 -20.86
CA ALA A 61 -6.82 2.25 -21.58
C ALA A 61 -6.37 2.54 -23.02
N ASP A 62 -7.09 3.38 -23.76
CA ASP A 62 -6.77 3.77 -25.13
C ASP A 62 -5.42 4.47 -25.22
N VAL A 63 -5.19 5.47 -24.36
CA VAL A 63 -3.92 6.22 -24.26
C VAL A 63 -2.76 5.27 -23.92
N PHE A 64 -2.95 4.38 -22.96
CA PHE A 64 -1.93 3.41 -22.57
C PHE A 64 -1.58 2.45 -23.72
N ILE A 65 -2.60 1.91 -24.40
CA ILE A 65 -2.44 0.98 -25.52
C ILE A 65 -1.64 1.64 -26.66
N ASP A 66 -1.98 2.87 -27.03
CA ASP A 66 -1.32 3.58 -28.12
C ASP A 66 0.17 3.83 -27.81
N LEU A 67 0.48 4.33 -26.62
CA LEU A 67 1.87 4.58 -26.18
C LEU A 67 2.68 3.28 -26.06
N MET A 68 2.05 2.20 -25.60
CA MET A 68 2.66 0.88 -25.53
C MET A 68 2.98 0.34 -26.92
N PHE A 69 2.04 0.45 -27.87
CA PHE A 69 2.26 0.03 -29.25
C PHE A 69 3.41 0.79 -29.92
N ASP A 70 3.48 2.10 -29.72
CA ASP A 70 4.56 2.92 -30.25
C ASP A 70 5.92 2.54 -29.63
N SER A 71 5.95 2.23 -28.33
CA SER A 71 7.16 1.76 -27.63
C SER A 71 7.67 0.42 -28.20
N ILE A 72 6.77 -0.54 -28.42
CA ILE A 72 7.12 -1.83 -29.02
C ILE A 72 7.55 -1.66 -30.48
N ARG A 73 6.83 -0.82 -31.25
CA ARG A 73 7.14 -0.54 -32.66
C ARG A 73 8.52 0.08 -32.82
N ALA A 74 8.90 1.01 -31.94
CA ALA A 74 10.23 1.62 -31.95
C ALA A 74 11.35 0.57 -31.83
N HIS A 75 11.19 -0.46 -30.99
CA HIS A 75 12.13 -1.56 -30.90
C HIS A 75 12.18 -2.40 -32.18
N MET A 76 11.01 -2.71 -32.77
CA MET A 76 10.92 -3.47 -34.01
C MET A 76 11.62 -2.75 -35.17
N ASP A 77 11.42 -1.45 -35.29
CA ASP A 77 12.03 -0.63 -36.34
C ASP A 77 13.53 -0.49 -36.12
N PHE A 78 13.99 -0.39 -34.87
CA PHE A 78 15.42 -0.46 -34.55
C PHE A 78 16.05 -1.78 -35.02
N ARG A 79 15.43 -2.94 -34.75
CA ARG A 79 15.94 -4.25 -35.21
C ARG A 79 16.06 -4.33 -36.73
N ARG A 80 15.07 -3.80 -37.46
CA ARG A 80 15.08 -3.78 -38.94
C ARG A 80 16.14 -2.83 -39.50
N GLY A 81 16.39 -1.71 -38.81
CA GLY A 81 17.27 -0.64 -39.26
C GLY A 81 18.74 -0.79 -38.87
N PHE A 82 19.08 -1.58 -37.84
CA PHE A 82 20.44 -1.61 -37.28
C PHE A 82 21.47 -2.24 -38.25
N TYR A 83 21.15 -3.40 -38.82
CA TYR A 83 21.91 -4.04 -39.90
C TYR A 83 20.97 -4.47 -41.04
N PRO A 84 20.56 -3.54 -41.92
CA PRO A 84 19.47 -3.77 -42.87
C PRO A 84 19.80 -4.79 -43.97
N CYS A 85 21.07 -5.17 -44.13
CA CYS A 85 21.51 -6.15 -45.12
C CYS A 85 21.48 -7.59 -44.59
N ASP A 86 21.28 -7.80 -43.29
CA ASP A 86 21.26 -9.14 -42.71
C ASP A 86 19.99 -9.89 -43.15
N PRO A 87 20.08 -11.16 -43.58
CA PRO A 87 18.92 -11.91 -44.01
C PRO A 87 18.01 -12.26 -42.81
N PRO A 88 16.68 -12.27 -42.98
CA PRO A 88 15.77 -12.69 -41.92
C PRO A 88 15.92 -14.19 -41.66
N TYR A 89 16.07 -14.58 -40.39
CA TYR A 89 16.04 -16.00 -40.00
C TYR A 89 14.62 -16.57 -40.12
N VAL A 90 13.61 -15.84 -39.64
CA VAL A 90 12.20 -16.26 -39.67
C VAL A 90 11.57 -15.81 -41.00
N THR A 91 11.47 -16.73 -41.96
CA THR A 91 10.90 -16.49 -43.29
C THR A 91 9.41 -16.88 -43.36
N ASP A 92 8.71 -16.47 -44.43
CA ASP A 92 7.32 -16.89 -44.66
C ASP A 92 7.15 -18.40 -44.84
N GLU A 93 8.18 -19.10 -45.34
CA GLU A 93 8.20 -20.56 -45.44
C GLU A 93 8.21 -21.20 -44.04
N LEU A 94 9.11 -20.75 -43.14
CA LEU A 94 9.14 -21.23 -41.76
C LEU A 94 7.83 -20.94 -41.03
N ARG A 95 7.22 -19.77 -41.24
CA ARG A 95 5.93 -19.42 -40.64
C ARG A 95 4.77 -20.30 -41.11
N LYS A 96 4.86 -20.85 -42.33
CA LYS A 96 3.86 -21.79 -42.89
C LYS A 96 4.07 -23.23 -42.41
N ALA A 97 5.25 -23.57 -41.90
CA ALA A 97 5.56 -24.90 -41.40
C ALA A 97 4.66 -25.27 -40.20
N GLU A 98 4.29 -26.54 -40.12
CA GLU A 98 3.36 -27.04 -39.10
C GLU A 98 3.92 -26.90 -37.67
N SER A 99 5.24 -27.07 -37.50
CA SER A 99 5.92 -26.86 -36.24
C SER A 99 5.81 -25.42 -35.73
N PHE A 100 5.89 -24.43 -36.61
CA PHE A 100 5.72 -23.02 -36.25
C PHE A 100 4.28 -22.74 -35.81
N LYS A 101 3.28 -23.20 -36.59
CA LYS A 101 1.86 -23.04 -36.24
C LYS A 101 1.52 -23.69 -34.90
N ARG A 102 1.99 -24.91 -34.65
CA ARG A 102 1.81 -25.60 -33.37
C ARG A 102 2.43 -24.82 -32.21
N SER A 103 3.63 -24.26 -32.40
CA SER A 103 4.28 -23.44 -31.37
C SER A 103 3.52 -22.13 -31.12
N TYR A 104 2.99 -21.49 -32.16
CA TYR A 104 2.18 -20.28 -32.05
C TYR A 104 0.88 -20.53 -31.27
N GLU A 105 0.14 -21.60 -31.62
CA GLU A 105 -1.08 -21.98 -30.88
C GLU A 105 -0.78 -22.34 -29.42
N LYS A 106 0.38 -22.97 -29.15
CA LYS A 106 0.82 -23.22 -27.77
C LYS A 106 1.06 -21.90 -27.02
N ILE A 107 1.76 -20.93 -27.61
CA ILE A 107 1.98 -19.62 -26.98
C ILE A 107 0.64 -18.95 -26.65
N LYS A 108 -0.32 -18.95 -27.60
CA LYS A 108 -1.65 -18.38 -27.39
C LYS A 108 -2.41 -19.07 -26.26
N THR A 109 -2.37 -20.40 -26.22
CA THR A 109 -3.06 -21.20 -25.20
C THR A 109 -2.47 -20.97 -23.82
N GLU A 110 -1.14 -21.03 -23.68
CA GLU A 110 -0.49 -20.79 -22.39
C GLU A 110 -0.65 -19.33 -21.92
N LEU A 111 -0.64 -18.36 -22.84
CA LEU A 111 -0.90 -16.97 -22.50
C LEU A 111 -2.34 -16.75 -21.99
N ASP A 112 -3.35 -17.34 -22.65
CA ASP A 112 -4.75 -17.28 -22.20
C ASP A 112 -4.93 -17.96 -20.83
N ASN A 113 -4.22 -19.06 -20.57
CA ASN A 113 -4.21 -19.71 -19.26
C ASN A 113 -3.63 -18.81 -18.16
N ILE A 114 -2.46 -18.19 -18.41
CA ILE A 114 -1.84 -17.25 -17.45
C ILE A 114 -2.77 -16.05 -17.20
N GLN A 115 -3.39 -15.50 -18.25
CA GLN A 115 -4.33 -14.39 -18.11
C GLN A 115 -5.54 -14.78 -17.24
N LYS A 116 -6.10 -15.98 -17.44
CA LYS A 116 -7.17 -16.53 -16.58
C LYS A 116 -6.76 -16.64 -15.11
N ASP A 117 -5.53 -17.06 -14.85
CA ASP A 117 -5.02 -17.13 -13.48
C ASP A 117 -4.84 -15.74 -12.86
N LEU A 118 -4.35 -14.76 -13.63
CA LEU A 118 -4.17 -13.38 -13.17
C LEU A 118 -5.49 -12.66 -12.84
N TYR A 119 -6.64 -13.06 -13.39
CA TYR A 119 -7.96 -12.53 -12.98
C TYR A 119 -8.32 -12.85 -11.52
N ARG A 120 -7.56 -13.74 -10.86
CA ARG A 120 -7.72 -14.05 -9.43
C ARG A 120 -6.79 -13.23 -8.53
N SER A 121 -6.11 -12.22 -9.08
CA SER A 121 -5.23 -11.35 -8.33
C SER A 121 -6.01 -10.38 -7.46
N VAL A 122 -5.39 -9.94 -6.37
CA VAL A 122 -5.91 -8.83 -5.56
C VAL A 122 -6.08 -7.58 -6.43
N PRO A 123 -7.24 -6.91 -6.44
CA PRO A 123 -7.50 -5.76 -7.30
C PRO A 123 -6.89 -4.47 -6.71
N PHE A 124 -5.55 -4.36 -6.69
CA PHE A 124 -4.84 -3.19 -6.12
C PHE A 124 -5.23 -1.85 -6.77
N PHE A 125 -5.79 -1.86 -7.97
CA PHE A 125 -6.28 -0.66 -8.67
C PHE A 125 -7.61 -0.14 -8.12
N SER A 126 -8.36 -0.97 -7.38
CA SER A 126 -9.71 -0.64 -6.91
C SER A 126 -9.64 0.24 -5.68
N THR A 127 -10.45 1.31 -5.64
CA THR A 127 -10.57 2.26 -4.50
C THR A 127 -10.97 1.57 -3.20
N ARG A 128 -11.63 0.41 -3.31
CA ARG A 128 -11.98 -0.51 -2.21
C ARG A 128 -10.78 -1.20 -1.57
N TYR A 129 -9.61 -1.18 -2.18
CA TYR A 129 -8.38 -1.71 -1.58
C TYR A 129 -7.75 -0.68 -0.62
N LYS A 130 -7.64 -1.05 0.65
CA LYS A 130 -7.01 -0.30 1.74
C LYS A 130 -6.07 -1.20 2.57
N GLY A 131 -5.47 -2.20 1.93
CA GLY A 131 -4.64 -3.20 2.60
C GLY A 131 -3.20 -2.75 2.86
N HIS A 132 -2.25 -3.45 2.23
CA HIS A 132 -0.81 -3.16 2.29
C HIS A 132 -0.38 -1.96 1.43
N VAL A 133 0.91 -1.60 1.49
CA VAL A 133 1.59 -0.54 0.72
C VAL A 133 1.72 -0.82 -0.79
N ASN A 134 0.62 -1.27 -1.41
CA ASN A 134 0.49 -1.54 -2.84
C ASN A 134 -0.74 -0.81 -3.37
N TRP A 135 -0.65 -0.29 -4.58
CA TRP A 135 -1.74 0.36 -5.29
C TRP A 135 -1.51 0.23 -6.80
N ASP A 136 -2.40 0.81 -7.62
CA ASP A 136 -2.13 1.03 -9.04
C ASP A 136 -0.76 1.72 -9.24
N THR A 137 -0.09 1.33 -10.31
CA THR A 137 1.26 1.80 -10.63
C THR A 137 1.18 2.89 -11.68
N ALA A 138 2.09 3.86 -11.58
CA ALA A 138 2.12 4.98 -12.50
C ALA A 138 2.31 4.50 -13.94
N VAL A 139 1.40 4.90 -14.84
CA VAL A 139 1.49 4.69 -16.29
C VAL A 139 2.86 5.05 -16.86
N PRO A 140 3.49 6.21 -16.54
CA PRO A 140 4.84 6.50 -17.04
C PRO A 140 5.89 5.48 -16.55
N ALA A 141 5.76 4.95 -15.34
CA ALA A 141 6.68 3.91 -14.87
C ALA A 141 6.52 2.60 -15.65
N ASN A 142 5.27 2.18 -15.86
CA ASN A 142 4.93 0.99 -16.65
C ASN A 142 5.39 1.10 -18.10
N LEU A 143 5.10 2.23 -18.74
CA LEU A 143 5.53 2.49 -20.13
C LEU A 143 7.05 2.51 -20.24
N GLY A 144 7.77 3.11 -19.29
CA GLY A 144 9.23 3.12 -19.29
C GLY A 144 9.82 1.71 -19.17
N TYR A 145 9.21 0.86 -18.34
CA TYR A 145 9.60 -0.55 -18.21
C TYR A 145 9.32 -1.33 -19.51
N ILE A 146 8.12 -1.19 -20.08
CA ILE A 146 7.74 -1.86 -21.34
C ILE A 146 8.62 -1.38 -22.51
N ALA A 147 8.93 -0.09 -22.56
CA ALA A 147 9.80 0.53 -23.56
C ALA A 147 11.27 0.15 -23.42
N SER A 148 11.64 -0.73 -22.48
CA SER A 148 13.02 -1.18 -22.29
C SER A 148 13.14 -2.70 -22.13
N ILE A 149 12.05 -3.43 -21.83
CA ILE A 149 12.07 -4.87 -21.61
C ILE A 149 12.62 -5.66 -22.81
N LEU A 150 12.29 -5.26 -24.05
CA LEU A 150 12.76 -5.94 -25.26
C LEU A 150 14.24 -5.68 -25.58
N TRP A 151 14.83 -4.64 -24.98
CA TRP A 151 16.27 -4.36 -25.07
C TRP A 151 17.06 -5.18 -24.06
N ASN A 152 16.44 -5.58 -22.95
CA ASN A 152 17.02 -6.47 -21.93
C ASN A 152 18.44 -6.06 -21.48
N GLN A 153 18.66 -4.75 -21.30
CA GLN A 153 19.95 -4.22 -20.89
C GLN A 153 20.24 -4.57 -19.43
N ASN A 154 21.47 -5.00 -19.15
CA ASN A 154 21.94 -5.35 -17.81
C ASN A 154 22.82 -4.21 -17.26
N ASN A 155 22.33 -3.53 -16.23
CA ASN A 155 23.01 -2.38 -15.64
C ASN A 155 24.20 -2.74 -14.75
N CYS A 156 24.49 -4.03 -14.52
CA CYS A 156 25.68 -4.47 -13.78
C CYS A 156 26.98 -3.93 -14.39
N ALA A 157 27.07 -3.94 -15.72
CA ALA A 157 28.24 -3.48 -16.46
C ALA A 157 27.79 -2.45 -17.50
N ALA A 158 28.50 -1.32 -17.59
CA ALA A 158 28.11 -0.21 -18.46
C ALA A 158 27.93 -0.64 -19.94
N GLU A 159 28.75 -1.58 -20.42
CA GLU A 159 28.67 -2.13 -21.78
C GLU A 159 27.43 -3.01 -22.03
N GLY A 160 26.88 -3.64 -20.97
CA GLY A 160 25.66 -4.44 -21.02
C GLY A 160 24.39 -3.59 -21.04
N GLY A 161 24.50 -2.31 -20.70
CA GLY A 161 23.38 -1.37 -20.67
C GLY A 161 23.80 0.09 -20.84
N PRO A 162 24.39 0.50 -21.97
CA PRO A 162 24.98 1.84 -22.10
C PRO A 162 23.96 2.98 -21.99
N ALA A 163 22.70 2.73 -22.37
CA ALA A 163 21.64 3.71 -22.19
C ALA A 163 21.07 3.67 -20.76
N THR A 164 20.74 2.47 -20.29
CA THR A 164 20.02 2.29 -19.03
C THR A 164 20.90 2.45 -17.79
N THR A 165 22.23 2.31 -17.92
CA THR A 165 23.20 2.67 -16.87
C THR A 165 23.18 4.17 -16.63
N GLY A 166 23.19 4.98 -17.69
CA GLY A 166 23.04 6.43 -17.58
C GLY A 166 21.68 6.85 -16.99
N TYR A 167 20.62 6.09 -17.29
CA TYR A 167 19.31 6.31 -16.69
C TYR A 167 19.32 6.07 -15.18
N GLU A 168 19.97 4.99 -14.72
CA GLU A 168 20.05 4.69 -13.31
C GLU A 168 20.92 5.69 -12.53
N VAL A 169 22.04 6.14 -13.11
CA VAL A 169 22.84 7.23 -12.53
C VAL A 169 21.98 8.46 -12.32
N GLN A 170 21.20 8.86 -13.33
CA GLN A 170 20.28 10.00 -13.21
C GLN A 170 19.21 9.75 -12.15
N VAL A 171 18.62 8.55 -12.08
CA VAL A 171 17.64 8.21 -11.03
C VAL A 171 18.28 8.34 -9.65
N GLY A 172 19.51 7.86 -9.46
CA GLY A 172 20.26 8.01 -8.21
C GLY A 172 20.46 9.47 -7.81
N GLU A 173 20.85 10.33 -8.75
CA GLU A 173 20.98 11.78 -8.53
C GLU A 173 19.64 12.44 -8.16
N ASP A 174 18.58 12.09 -8.89
CA ASP A 174 17.23 12.63 -8.69
C ASP A 174 16.70 12.26 -7.30
N LEU A 175 16.89 11.01 -6.86
CA LEU A 175 16.49 10.55 -5.53
C LEU A 175 17.32 11.19 -4.41
N CYS A 176 18.63 11.36 -4.60
CA CYS A 176 19.48 12.09 -3.65
C CYS A 176 18.99 13.54 -3.48
N GLU A 177 18.69 14.23 -4.58
CA GLU A 177 18.22 15.61 -4.51
C GLU A 177 16.82 15.73 -3.89
N MET A 178 15.94 14.75 -4.15
CA MET A 178 14.60 14.68 -3.56
C MET A 178 14.65 14.72 -2.02
N VAL A 179 15.58 13.97 -1.42
CA VAL A 179 15.76 13.92 0.05
C VAL A 179 16.74 14.98 0.58
N GLY A 180 17.08 15.97 -0.24
CA GLY A 180 17.86 17.16 0.15
C GLY A 180 19.38 16.96 0.18
N LEU A 181 19.91 15.87 -0.38
CA LEU A 181 21.35 15.65 -0.50
C LEU A 181 21.96 16.48 -1.63
N ASN A 182 23.24 16.81 -1.48
CA ASN A 182 23.98 17.57 -2.49
C ASN A 182 24.45 16.65 -3.62
N ARG A 183 23.89 16.84 -4.82
CA ARG A 183 24.21 16.08 -6.04
C ARG A 183 25.71 15.92 -6.31
N ASN A 184 26.55 16.88 -5.93
CA ASN A 184 28.00 16.84 -6.21
C ASN A 184 28.78 15.94 -5.25
N THR A 185 28.21 15.64 -4.08
CA THR A 185 28.87 14.83 -3.05
C THR A 185 28.17 13.52 -2.80
N SER A 186 26.88 13.41 -3.11
CA SER A 186 26.08 12.20 -2.90
C SER A 186 26.21 11.18 -4.01
N LEU A 187 25.84 9.94 -3.73
CA LEU A 187 25.66 8.88 -4.72
C LEU A 187 24.35 8.16 -4.42
N GLY A 188 23.58 7.80 -5.45
CA GLY A 188 22.44 6.92 -5.30
C GLY A 188 22.43 5.86 -6.40
N HIS A 189 21.83 4.71 -6.12
CA HIS A 189 21.54 3.70 -7.15
C HIS A 189 20.33 2.85 -6.77
N LEU A 190 19.78 2.15 -7.75
CA LEU A 190 18.66 1.24 -7.53
C LEU A 190 19.14 -0.08 -6.92
N VAL A 191 18.23 -0.75 -6.22
CA VAL A 191 18.38 -2.12 -5.69
C VAL A 191 17.05 -2.86 -5.91
N ALA A 192 17.03 -4.18 -5.73
CA ALA A 192 15.81 -4.98 -5.87
C ALA A 192 14.68 -4.56 -4.91
N GLY A 193 15.02 -3.93 -3.79
CA GLY A 193 14.07 -3.36 -2.84
C GLY A 193 14.73 -2.86 -1.55
N GLY A 194 13.96 -2.17 -0.71
CA GLY A 194 14.45 -1.57 0.54
C GLY A 194 15.09 -2.55 1.53
N SER A 195 14.77 -3.85 1.45
CA SER A 195 15.49 -4.87 2.24
C SER A 195 16.96 -4.98 1.84
N VAL A 196 17.28 -4.89 0.55
CA VAL A 196 18.66 -4.92 0.05
C VAL A 196 19.37 -3.61 0.40
N ALA A 197 18.71 -2.47 0.24
CA ALA A 197 19.23 -1.18 0.66
C ALA A 197 19.60 -1.16 2.16
N ASN A 198 18.71 -1.66 3.03
CA ASN A 198 18.98 -1.75 4.47
C ASN A 198 20.16 -2.68 4.79
N VAL A 199 20.32 -3.81 4.07
CA VAL A 199 21.50 -4.69 4.23
C VAL A 199 22.78 -3.96 3.82
N GLU A 200 22.74 -3.25 2.71
CA GLU A 200 23.88 -2.48 2.18
C GLU A 200 24.28 -1.32 3.11
N ALA A 201 23.31 -0.62 3.69
CA ALA A 201 23.53 0.43 4.69
C ALA A 201 24.24 -0.10 5.95
N ILE A 202 23.84 -1.26 6.46
CA ILE A 202 24.53 -1.90 7.60
C ILE A 202 25.92 -2.41 7.19
N TRP A 203 26.06 -2.94 5.97
CA TRP A 203 27.34 -3.40 5.46
C TRP A 203 28.37 -2.26 5.38
N VAL A 204 27.99 -1.12 4.78
CA VAL A 204 28.89 0.04 4.69
C VAL A 204 29.22 0.61 6.07
N ALA A 205 28.23 0.73 6.96
CA ALA A 205 28.44 1.26 8.31
C ALA A 205 29.38 0.37 9.14
N ARG A 206 29.27 -0.95 9.00
CA ARG A 206 30.16 -1.92 9.65
C ARG A 206 31.59 -1.77 9.17
N ASN A 207 31.80 -1.73 7.86
CA ASN A 207 33.14 -1.61 7.27
C ASN A 207 33.79 -0.28 7.67
N LEU A 208 33.02 0.81 7.61
CA LEU A 208 33.45 2.13 8.06
C LEU A 208 33.88 2.12 9.53
N LYS A 209 33.08 1.52 10.42
CA LYS A 209 33.34 1.45 11.88
C LYS A 209 34.69 0.81 12.21
N TYR A 210 35.11 -0.18 11.43
CA TYR A 210 36.33 -0.95 11.70
C TYR A 210 37.55 -0.49 10.90
N TYR A 211 37.38 0.34 9.88
CA TYR A 211 38.45 0.72 8.96
C TYR A 211 39.68 1.31 9.67
N ALA A 212 39.47 2.24 10.61
CA ALA A 212 40.58 2.94 11.28
C ALA A 212 41.45 2.01 12.14
N LEU A 213 40.89 0.92 12.70
CA LEU A 213 41.65 -0.08 13.45
C LEU A 213 42.57 -0.89 12.52
N GLY A 214 42.05 -1.35 11.39
CA GLY A 214 42.84 -2.07 10.39
C GLY A 214 43.93 -1.18 9.80
N LEU A 215 43.60 0.09 9.51
CA LEU A 215 44.58 1.07 9.04
C LEU A 215 45.68 1.32 10.08
N GLN A 216 45.33 1.50 11.36
CA GLN A 216 46.32 1.69 12.42
C GLN A 216 47.30 0.52 12.49
N GLU A 217 46.79 -0.72 12.45
CA GLU A 217 47.64 -1.92 12.44
C GLU A 217 48.59 -1.94 11.24
N ALA A 218 48.09 -1.61 10.05
CA ALA A 218 48.90 -1.53 8.84
C ALA A 218 50.01 -0.47 8.97
N LEU A 219 49.70 0.74 9.45
CA LEU A 219 50.72 1.79 9.66
C LEU A 219 51.84 1.36 10.61
N LEU A 220 51.51 0.55 11.63
CA LEU A 220 52.48 0.06 12.61
C LEU A 220 53.36 -1.07 12.07
N LYS A 221 52.84 -1.93 11.19
CA LYS A 221 53.54 -3.13 10.70
C LYS A 221 54.22 -2.94 9.34
N GLU A 222 53.66 -2.13 8.47
CA GLU A 222 54.15 -1.96 7.10
C GLU A 222 55.18 -0.84 7.01
N GLU A 223 56.40 -1.16 6.58
CA GLU A 223 57.45 -0.15 6.42
C GLU A 223 57.14 0.80 5.25
N GLN A 224 56.41 0.33 4.24
CA GLN A 224 55.91 1.16 3.13
C GLN A 224 54.95 2.27 3.60
N LEU A 225 54.33 2.11 4.78
CA LEU A 225 53.42 3.08 5.37
C LEU A 225 54.07 3.88 6.52
N ARG A 226 55.40 3.96 6.56
CA ARG A 226 56.12 4.73 7.59
C ARG A 226 55.86 6.24 7.51
N GLY A 227 55.73 6.82 6.31
CA GLY A 227 55.45 8.25 6.12
C GLY A 227 54.16 8.71 6.81
N PRO A 228 53.01 8.05 6.56
CA PRO A 228 51.73 8.37 7.20
C PRO A 228 51.64 8.09 8.69
N ARG A 229 52.68 7.61 9.38
CA ARG A 229 52.66 7.44 10.85
C ARG A 229 52.45 8.77 11.59
N GLY A 230 52.73 9.90 10.94
CA GLY A 230 52.42 11.24 11.42
C GLY A 230 50.98 11.71 11.14
N TYR A 231 50.09 10.86 10.61
CA TYR A 231 48.72 11.25 10.28
C TYR A 231 47.92 11.57 11.55
N GLU A 232 47.43 12.80 11.62
CA GLU A 232 46.64 13.31 12.73
C GLU A 232 45.14 13.18 12.45
N ILE A 233 44.39 12.77 13.48
CA ILE A 233 42.94 12.70 13.49
C ILE A 233 42.38 13.68 14.51
N ASN A 234 41.26 14.31 14.15
CA ASN A 234 40.54 15.20 15.04
C ASN A 234 39.45 14.41 15.76
N LEU A 235 39.56 14.37 17.09
CA LEU A 235 38.55 13.78 17.97
C LEU A 235 37.70 14.90 18.55
N SER A 236 36.38 14.82 18.44
CA SER A 236 35.47 15.89 18.87
C SER A 236 35.53 16.23 20.37
N HIS A 237 36.11 15.34 21.17
CA HIS A 237 36.29 15.49 22.62
C HIS A 237 37.72 15.94 23.01
N HIS A 238 38.62 16.11 22.04
CA HIS A 238 39.98 16.62 22.25
C HIS A 238 40.15 18.03 21.69
N GLU A 239 40.92 18.87 22.38
CA GLU A 239 41.25 20.22 21.90
C GLU A 239 42.35 20.21 20.84
N THR A 240 43.21 19.19 20.84
CA THR A 240 44.34 19.05 19.91
C THR A 240 44.22 17.78 19.07
N PRO A 241 44.71 17.79 17.82
CA PRO A 241 44.77 16.58 16.99
C PRO A 241 45.54 15.44 17.69
N THR A 242 45.13 14.21 17.42
CA THR A 242 45.74 12.99 17.98
C THR A 242 46.36 12.18 16.85
N LEU A 243 47.54 11.59 17.04
CA LEU A 243 48.13 10.72 16.01
C LEU A 243 47.32 9.43 15.90
N LEU A 244 46.99 9.01 14.67
CA LEU A 244 46.24 7.78 14.42
C LEU A 244 46.91 6.56 15.08
N ILE A 245 48.25 6.50 15.04
CA ILE A 245 49.03 5.39 15.61
C ILE A 245 49.04 5.34 17.14
N THR A 246 48.71 6.44 17.82
CA THR A 246 48.66 6.50 19.30
C THR A 246 47.23 6.48 19.85
N ALA A 247 46.24 6.68 18.99
CA ALA A 247 44.84 6.65 19.37
C ALA A 247 44.45 5.27 19.94
N THR A 248 43.62 5.30 20.97
CA THR A 248 43.07 4.11 21.61
C THR A 248 42.06 3.43 20.69
N GLN A 249 41.83 2.12 20.94
CA GLN A 249 40.81 1.38 20.23
C GLN A 249 39.42 2.04 20.31
N TRP A 250 39.07 2.61 21.48
CA TRP A 250 37.78 3.28 21.66
C TRP A 250 37.66 4.55 20.81
N GLU A 251 38.70 5.37 20.76
CA GLU A 251 38.72 6.58 19.93
C GLU A 251 38.60 6.24 18.43
N LEU A 252 39.33 5.22 17.97
CA LEU A 252 39.30 4.78 16.57
C LEU A 252 37.93 4.22 16.15
N LEU A 253 37.22 3.56 17.06
CA LEU A 253 35.86 3.06 16.83
C LEU A 253 34.79 4.17 16.90
N ASN A 254 35.15 5.41 17.25
CA ASN A 254 34.23 6.54 17.41
C ASN A 254 34.64 7.77 16.59
N LEU A 255 35.38 7.54 15.50
CA LEU A 255 35.71 8.60 14.55
C LEU A 255 34.49 9.05 13.76
N ASP A 256 34.53 10.31 13.33
CA ASP A 256 33.53 10.87 12.44
C ASP A 256 33.57 10.22 11.04
N THR A 257 32.39 9.99 10.47
CA THR A 257 32.22 9.38 9.15
C THR A 257 33.05 10.07 8.07
N ASP A 258 32.99 11.41 8.00
CA ASP A 258 33.70 12.15 6.96
C ASP A 258 35.22 12.19 7.20
N THR A 259 35.67 11.96 8.43
CA THR A 259 37.09 11.75 8.73
C THR A 259 37.56 10.42 8.13
N ILE A 260 36.83 9.33 8.38
CA ILE A 260 37.19 7.99 7.88
C ILE A 260 37.19 7.95 6.35
N ILE A 261 36.21 8.60 5.70
CA ILE A 261 36.12 8.65 4.22
C ILE A 261 37.36 9.26 3.56
N LYS A 262 38.01 10.22 4.21
CA LYS A 262 39.22 10.90 3.68
C LYS A 262 40.50 10.10 3.87
N MET A 263 40.56 9.26 4.91
CA MET A 263 41.76 8.51 5.30
C MET A 263 42.45 7.75 4.14
N PRO A 264 41.75 6.99 3.28
CA PRO A 264 42.43 6.26 2.21
C PRO A 264 43.22 7.18 1.27
N ALA A 265 42.66 8.33 0.91
CA ALA A 265 43.28 9.29 0.00
C ALA A 265 44.45 10.04 0.69
N ASP A 266 44.23 10.50 1.92
CA ASP A 266 45.24 11.21 2.68
C ASP A 266 46.45 10.31 2.99
N VAL A 267 46.21 9.08 3.44
CA VAL A 267 47.27 8.11 3.76
C VAL A 267 48.03 7.71 2.51
N ALA A 268 47.36 7.44 1.38
CA ALA A 268 48.04 7.11 0.14
C ALA A 268 48.98 8.24 -0.30
N THR A 269 48.50 9.50 -0.20
CA THR A 269 49.29 10.69 -0.51
C THR A 269 50.51 10.82 0.40
N LEU A 270 50.33 10.64 1.72
CA LEU A 270 51.42 10.71 2.70
C LEU A 270 52.43 9.54 2.60
N ALA A 271 52.01 8.40 2.05
CA ALA A 271 52.86 7.25 1.77
C ALA A 271 53.54 7.35 0.40
N GLU A 272 53.21 8.36 -0.41
CA GLU A 272 53.68 8.50 -1.79
C GLU A 272 53.35 7.27 -2.66
N ILE A 273 52.21 6.63 -2.41
CA ILE A 273 51.68 5.51 -3.18
C ILE A 273 50.31 5.84 -3.78
N ASP A 274 49.89 5.10 -4.80
CA ASP A 274 48.52 5.21 -5.29
C ASP A 274 47.52 4.46 -4.38
N GLN A 275 46.23 4.79 -4.50
CA GLN A 275 45.20 4.15 -3.68
C GLN A 275 45.03 2.66 -3.95
N LYS A 276 45.39 2.16 -5.15
CA LYS A 276 45.30 0.74 -5.49
C LYS A 276 46.38 -0.05 -4.75
N ALA A 277 47.60 0.49 -4.67
CA ALA A 277 48.68 -0.04 -3.87
C ALA A 277 48.32 -0.04 -2.38
N LEU A 278 47.76 1.07 -1.87
CA LEU A 278 47.28 1.12 -0.48
C LEU A 278 46.20 0.06 -0.21
N ARG A 279 45.17 -0.06 -1.06
CA ARG A 279 44.13 -1.09 -0.92
C ARG A 279 44.71 -2.51 -0.91
N LYS A 280 45.71 -2.78 -1.76
CA LYS A 280 46.38 -4.09 -1.78
C LYS A 280 47.10 -4.39 -0.47
N ILE A 281 47.74 -3.40 0.15
CA ILE A 281 48.35 -3.55 1.47
C ILE A 281 47.28 -3.77 2.54
N LEU A 282 46.22 -2.94 2.53
CA LEU A 282 45.15 -2.99 3.52
C LEU A 282 44.30 -4.27 3.45
N ALA A 283 44.32 -5.01 2.33
CA ALA A 283 43.64 -6.30 2.22
C ALA A 283 44.10 -7.33 3.29
N ASP A 284 45.31 -7.19 3.83
CA ASP A 284 45.80 -8.06 4.92
C ASP A 284 45.34 -7.62 6.33
N TYR A 285 44.60 -6.50 6.43
CA TYR A 285 44.27 -5.82 7.68
C TYR A 285 42.79 -5.44 7.83
N LEU A 286 42.04 -5.27 6.74
CA LEU A 286 40.65 -4.81 6.81
C LEU A 286 39.65 -5.92 7.12
N TYR A 287 38.58 -5.57 7.84
CA TYR A 287 37.55 -6.48 8.34
C TYR A 287 36.95 -7.35 7.23
N GLU A 288 36.59 -6.75 6.11
CA GLU A 288 35.97 -7.41 4.96
C GLU A 288 36.92 -8.35 4.21
N SER A 289 38.24 -8.16 4.37
CA SER A 289 39.25 -8.95 3.66
C SER A 289 39.74 -10.14 4.46
N ILE A 290 40.05 -9.95 5.75
CA ILE A 290 40.54 -11.03 6.63
C ILE A 290 39.42 -11.77 7.36
N GLY A 291 38.21 -11.20 7.36
CA GLY A 291 37.02 -11.76 8.00
C GLY A 291 36.89 -11.42 9.47
N ALA A 292 35.64 -11.50 9.95
CA ALA A 292 35.23 -11.06 11.29
C ALA A 292 36.03 -11.72 12.43
N GLN A 293 36.19 -13.06 12.37
CA GLN A 293 36.83 -13.81 13.44
C GLN A 293 38.30 -13.41 13.61
N GLU A 294 39.03 -13.32 12.50
CA GLU A 294 40.45 -12.97 12.51
C GLU A 294 40.64 -11.51 12.92
N PHE A 295 39.84 -10.60 12.37
CA PHE A 295 39.87 -9.18 12.73
C PHE A 295 39.63 -8.96 14.22
N CYS A 296 38.57 -9.55 14.78
CA CYS A 296 38.27 -9.45 16.21
C CYS A 296 39.39 -10.02 17.09
N ASN A 297 40.02 -11.13 16.69
CA ASN A 297 41.14 -11.73 17.41
C ASN A 297 42.37 -10.80 17.42
N ARG A 298 42.76 -10.26 16.26
CA ARG A 298 43.92 -9.36 16.13
C ARG A 298 43.77 -8.09 16.95
N HIS A 299 42.58 -7.49 16.91
CA HIS A 299 42.29 -6.27 17.65
C HIS A 299 41.78 -6.50 19.07
N LYS A 300 41.67 -7.76 19.54
CA LYS A 300 41.16 -8.11 20.89
C LYS A 300 39.77 -7.49 21.17
N LEU A 301 38.90 -7.47 20.17
CA LEU A 301 37.53 -7.00 20.30
C LEU A 301 36.74 -8.03 21.11
N THR A 302 36.54 -7.75 22.40
CA THR A 302 35.84 -8.64 23.34
C THR A 302 34.37 -8.26 23.51
N THR A 303 33.96 -7.12 22.95
CA THR A 303 32.62 -6.58 23.07
C THR A 303 31.97 -6.57 21.70
N SER A 304 30.79 -7.18 21.57
CA SER A 304 29.99 -7.09 20.34
C SER A 304 29.51 -5.65 20.12
N PRO A 305 29.66 -5.08 18.92
CA PRO A 305 29.08 -3.78 18.60
C PRO A 305 27.54 -3.85 18.57
N CYS A 306 26.87 -2.72 18.45
CA CYS A 306 25.42 -2.73 18.23
C CYS A 306 24.93 -1.80 17.12
N VAL A 307 23.78 -2.15 16.56
CA VAL A 307 22.93 -1.31 15.72
C VAL A 307 21.69 -1.00 16.55
N VAL A 308 21.31 0.28 16.66
CA VAL A 308 20.19 0.71 17.51
C VAL A 308 19.01 1.13 16.63
N VAL A 309 17.82 0.62 16.91
CA VAL A 309 16.60 0.90 16.12
C VAL A 309 15.36 0.89 17.02
N ALA A 310 14.26 1.50 16.60
CA ALA A 310 12.97 1.41 17.30
C ALA A 310 12.49 -0.06 17.39
N SER A 311 11.68 -0.39 18.40
CA SER A 311 11.18 -1.75 18.60
C SER A 311 10.24 -2.25 17.49
N THR A 312 9.68 -1.32 16.70
CA THR A 312 8.81 -1.54 15.53
C THR A 312 9.60 -1.61 14.21
N TYR A 313 10.87 -2.05 14.28
CA TYR A 313 11.73 -2.14 13.10
C TYR A 313 11.21 -3.14 12.07
N HIS A 314 11.40 -2.82 10.79
CA HIS A 314 11.12 -3.78 9.72
C HIS A 314 12.11 -4.95 9.75
N VAL A 315 11.62 -6.17 9.52
CA VAL A 315 12.40 -7.42 9.60
C VAL A 315 13.69 -7.42 8.78
N SER A 316 13.82 -6.54 7.77
CA SER A 316 15.07 -6.35 7.03
C SER A 316 16.27 -6.02 7.91
N PHE A 317 16.11 -5.31 9.04
CA PHE A 317 17.25 -5.04 9.92
C PHE A 317 17.76 -6.28 10.64
N LEU A 318 16.86 -7.19 11.03
CA LEU A 318 17.26 -8.49 11.55
C LEU A 318 18.00 -9.32 10.49
N LYS A 319 17.52 -9.26 9.23
CA LYS A 319 18.22 -9.87 8.09
C LYS A 319 19.59 -9.21 7.87
N ALA A 320 19.67 -7.88 7.92
CA ALA A 320 20.90 -7.12 7.71
C ALA A 320 21.99 -7.46 8.72
N VAL A 321 21.71 -7.43 10.02
CA VAL A 321 22.72 -7.79 11.05
C VAL A 321 23.10 -9.28 10.98
N THR A 322 22.19 -10.15 10.53
CA THR A 322 22.48 -11.58 10.37
C THR A 322 23.37 -11.83 9.14
N ILE A 323 23.01 -11.27 7.98
CA ILE A 323 23.74 -11.42 6.71
C ILE A 323 25.13 -10.80 6.81
N THR A 324 25.27 -9.66 7.49
CA THR A 324 26.56 -8.98 7.70
C THR A 324 27.43 -9.63 8.78
N GLY A 325 26.98 -10.74 9.39
CA GLY A 325 27.75 -11.52 10.36
C GLY A 325 27.87 -10.89 11.75
N LEU A 326 27.06 -9.88 12.06
CA LEU A 326 27.01 -9.25 13.40
C LEU A 326 26.18 -10.10 14.38
N GLY A 327 25.14 -10.78 13.88
CA GLY A 327 24.23 -11.58 14.69
C GLY A 327 23.06 -10.77 15.27
N LYS A 328 21.99 -11.48 15.63
CA LYS A 328 20.70 -10.88 16.03
C LYS A 328 20.81 -10.04 17.30
N ASP A 329 21.63 -10.47 18.26
CA ASP A 329 21.80 -9.81 19.56
C ASP A 329 22.50 -8.44 19.45
N CYS A 330 23.14 -8.14 18.30
CA CYS A 330 23.68 -6.81 18.02
C CYS A 330 22.59 -5.78 17.71
N LEU A 331 21.37 -6.19 17.38
CA LEU A 331 20.26 -5.29 17.15
C LEU A 331 19.61 -4.90 18.48
N VAL A 332 19.94 -3.71 18.97
CA VAL A 332 19.42 -3.16 20.23
C VAL A 332 18.18 -2.34 19.93
N THR A 333 17.06 -2.71 20.54
CA THR A 333 15.78 -2.02 20.33
C THR A 333 15.55 -0.92 21.35
N VAL A 334 14.99 0.20 20.89
CA VAL A 334 14.50 1.32 21.69
C VAL A 334 12.97 1.29 21.67
N PRO A 335 12.30 1.38 22.84
CA PRO A 335 10.85 1.38 22.87
C PRO A 335 10.24 2.58 22.14
N VAL A 336 9.03 2.39 21.64
CA VAL A 336 8.24 3.46 21.02
C VAL A 336 7.28 4.14 22.00
N ASP A 337 6.91 5.39 21.68
CA ASP A 337 5.90 6.20 22.37
C ASP A 337 4.47 5.82 21.95
N ALA A 338 3.47 6.58 22.45
CA ALA A 338 2.07 6.34 22.14
C ALA A 338 1.67 6.65 20.67
N ASN A 339 2.56 7.26 19.89
CA ASN A 339 2.41 7.50 18.46
C ASN A 339 3.19 6.49 17.61
N ALA A 340 3.70 5.41 18.24
CA ALA A 340 4.58 4.42 17.62
C ALA A 340 5.92 4.98 17.09
N ARG A 341 6.35 6.16 17.58
CA ARG A 341 7.65 6.78 17.25
C ARG A 341 8.70 6.35 18.25
N MET A 342 9.96 6.23 17.84
CA MET A 342 11.08 5.98 18.75
C MET A 342 11.09 6.98 19.92
N ASN A 343 11.23 6.48 21.14
CA ASN A 343 11.42 7.35 22.30
C ASN A 343 12.86 7.86 22.38
N SER A 344 13.08 9.12 21.99
CA SER A 344 14.40 9.75 21.95
C SER A 344 15.08 9.84 23.33
N GLN A 345 14.32 9.98 24.42
CA GLN A 345 14.88 9.98 25.78
C GLN A 345 15.47 8.62 26.14
N VAL A 346 14.76 7.54 25.81
CA VAL A 346 15.26 6.17 26.05
C VAL A 346 16.42 5.83 25.12
N LEU A 347 16.42 6.34 23.88
CA LEU A 347 17.57 6.26 22.99
C LEU A 347 18.81 6.87 23.66
N GLU A 348 18.72 8.11 24.17
CA GLU A 348 19.87 8.75 24.83
C GLU A 348 20.37 7.94 26.03
N ILE A 349 19.47 7.43 26.88
CA ILE A 349 19.83 6.56 28.01
C ILE A 349 20.57 5.30 27.52
N THR A 350 20.06 4.67 26.46
CA THR A 350 20.64 3.46 25.87
C THR A 350 22.04 3.74 25.32
N LEU A 351 22.22 4.84 24.60
CA LEU A 351 23.53 5.22 24.04
C LEU A 351 24.53 5.62 25.12
N ARG A 352 24.10 6.30 26.19
CA ARG A 352 24.94 6.59 27.36
C ARG A 352 25.41 5.33 28.06
N GLU A 353 24.56 4.31 28.16
CA GLU A 353 24.96 2.99 28.66
C GLU A 353 26.07 2.39 27.78
N LYS A 354 25.95 2.51 26.44
CA LYS A 354 26.97 2.02 25.50
C LYS A 354 28.29 2.77 25.64
N LEU A 355 28.25 4.10 25.80
CA LEU A 355 29.43 4.91 26.09
C LEU A 355 30.12 4.45 27.38
N LEU A 356 29.39 4.30 28.49
CA LEU A 356 29.94 3.87 29.77
C LEU A 356 30.58 2.47 29.71
N LYS A 357 29.95 1.54 28.99
CA LYS A 357 30.44 0.16 28.83
C LYS A 357 31.46 -0.01 27.71
N LYS A 358 31.80 1.06 26.99
CA LYS A 358 32.64 1.03 25.78
C LYS A 358 32.16 0.00 24.75
N ILE A 359 30.85 -0.03 24.50
CA ILE A 359 30.22 -0.83 23.44
C ILE A 359 30.13 0.05 22.18
N PRO A 360 30.80 -0.31 21.07
CA PRO A 360 30.74 0.49 19.84
C PRO A 360 29.33 0.47 19.23
N VAL A 361 28.85 1.63 18.80
CA VAL A 361 27.60 1.75 18.04
C VAL A 361 27.94 1.89 16.56
N ILE A 362 27.53 0.92 15.74
CA ILE A 362 27.73 0.95 14.28
C ILE A 362 26.85 2.03 13.67
N SER A 363 25.54 1.92 13.92
CA SER A 363 24.54 2.84 13.36
C SER A 363 23.34 2.99 14.29
N VAL A 364 22.74 4.18 14.27
CA VAL A 364 21.39 4.41 14.77
C VAL A 364 20.45 4.55 13.56
N ILE A 365 19.37 3.78 13.57
CA ILE A 365 18.38 3.72 12.50
C ILE A 365 17.20 4.62 12.88
N SER A 366 16.88 5.58 12.01
CA SER A 366 15.66 6.39 12.10
C SER A 366 14.65 5.88 11.08
N ILE A 367 13.49 5.39 11.53
CA ILE A 367 12.44 4.89 10.64
C ILE A 367 11.57 6.07 10.21
N MET A 368 11.54 6.36 8.91
CA MET A 368 10.79 7.47 8.34
C MET A 368 9.49 6.91 7.74
N GLY A 369 8.59 6.43 8.61
CA GLY A 369 7.37 5.73 8.22
C GLY A 369 7.46 4.24 8.53
N THR A 370 7.00 3.84 9.72
CA THR A 370 6.89 2.42 10.13
C THR A 370 5.98 1.63 9.19
N THR A 371 6.15 0.31 9.13
CA THR A 371 5.42 -0.53 8.17
C THR A 371 3.93 -0.59 8.50
N GLU A 372 3.59 -0.57 9.78
CA GLU A 372 2.26 -0.82 10.29
C GLU A 372 1.48 0.47 10.59
N GLU A 373 2.08 1.44 11.28
CA GLU A 373 1.42 2.71 11.67
C GLU A 373 1.88 3.93 10.85
N SER A 374 2.87 3.75 9.99
CA SER A 374 3.50 4.84 9.23
C SER A 374 4.11 5.96 10.09
N ALA A 375 4.51 5.63 11.33
CA ALA A 375 5.08 6.57 12.28
C ALA A 375 6.45 7.07 11.82
N VAL A 376 6.75 8.35 12.04
CA VAL A 376 8.03 8.96 11.65
C VAL A 376 8.85 9.25 12.90
N ASP A 377 9.99 8.58 13.02
CA ASP A 377 10.92 8.72 14.15
C ASP A 377 11.47 10.16 14.27
N PRO A 378 11.80 10.62 15.49
CA PRO A 378 12.30 11.97 15.76
C PRO A 378 13.77 12.14 15.33
N LEU A 379 14.04 12.11 14.02
CA LEU A 379 15.38 12.26 13.44
C LEU A 379 16.14 13.49 13.96
N VAL A 380 15.46 14.62 14.15
CA VAL A 380 16.06 15.86 14.69
C VAL A 380 16.63 15.63 16.09
N ASP A 381 15.92 14.89 16.94
CA ASP A 381 16.42 14.53 18.28
C ASP A 381 17.59 13.55 18.18
N ILE A 382 17.52 12.56 17.29
CA ILE A 382 18.60 11.58 17.07
C ILE A 382 19.90 12.29 16.65
N LEU A 383 19.80 13.27 15.76
CA LEU A 383 20.92 14.10 15.32
C LEU A 383 21.51 14.92 16.49
N SER A 384 20.65 15.53 17.30
CA SER A 384 21.07 16.27 18.50
C SER A 384 21.81 15.37 19.51
N ILE A 385 21.30 14.16 19.74
CA ILE A 385 21.92 13.15 20.60
C ILE A 385 23.29 12.73 20.05
N ARG A 386 23.42 12.50 18.74
CA ARG A 386 24.72 12.21 18.10
C ARG A 386 25.71 13.34 18.36
N THR A 387 25.34 14.60 18.10
CA THR A 387 26.22 15.75 18.32
C THR A 387 26.70 15.83 19.77
N LYS A 388 25.80 15.65 20.74
CA LYS A 388 26.13 15.67 22.17
C LYS A 388 27.09 14.54 22.56
N LEU A 389 26.78 13.30 22.17
CA LEU A 389 27.58 12.14 22.57
C LEU A 389 28.92 12.05 21.84
N SER A 390 29.04 12.61 20.64
CA SER A 390 30.33 12.70 19.94
C SER A 390 31.34 13.57 20.70
N GLN A 391 30.87 14.64 21.35
CA GLN A 391 31.69 15.47 22.25
C GLN A 391 32.08 14.75 23.55
N GLU A 392 31.37 13.67 23.89
CA GLU A 392 31.67 12.80 25.05
C GLU A 392 32.45 11.53 24.63
N GLY A 393 32.78 11.37 23.34
CA GLY A 393 33.58 10.27 22.81
C GLY A 393 32.81 9.05 22.29
N LEU A 394 31.49 9.16 22.06
CA LEU A 394 30.70 8.13 21.35
C LEU A 394 30.14 8.70 20.05
N ASN A 395 30.52 8.13 18.90
CA ASN A 395 30.02 8.53 17.60
C ASN A 395 29.55 7.32 16.78
N PHE A 396 28.59 7.53 15.89
CA PHE A 396 27.91 6.48 15.13
C PHE A 396 27.35 7.04 13.82
N SER A 397 27.19 6.17 12.82
CA SER A 397 26.48 6.56 11.60
C SER A 397 24.98 6.66 11.86
N ILE A 398 24.29 7.45 11.05
CA ILE A 398 22.83 7.48 11.04
C ILE A 398 22.33 6.99 9.69
N HIS A 399 21.46 5.99 9.72
CA HIS A 399 20.73 5.52 8.56
C HIS A 399 19.25 5.88 8.70
N ALA A 400 18.67 6.49 7.67
CA ALA A 400 17.23 6.68 7.60
C ALA A 400 16.60 5.54 6.78
N ASP A 401 15.77 4.71 7.42
CA ASP A 401 14.87 3.83 6.67
C ASP A 401 13.69 4.66 6.18
N ALA A 402 13.85 5.27 5.02
CA ALA A 402 12.82 6.06 4.35
C ALA A 402 12.23 5.32 3.16
N ALA A 403 12.22 3.98 3.20
CA ALA A 403 11.61 3.15 2.17
C ALA A 403 10.19 3.66 1.84
N TRP A 404 9.39 3.92 2.86
CA TRP A 404 8.08 4.56 2.73
C TRP A 404 8.16 6.10 2.74
N GLY A 405 8.93 6.70 3.65
CA GLY A 405 8.88 8.15 3.90
C GLY A 405 9.55 9.07 2.88
N ALA A 406 10.46 8.57 2.04
CA ALA A 406 11.33 9.45 1.27
C ALA A 406 10.57 10.32 0.26
N TYR A 407 9.61 9.75 -0.47
CA TYR A 407 8.84 10.47 -1.50
C TYR A 407 7.95 11.58 -0.92
N PHE A 408 7.57 11.49 0.37
CA PHE A 408 6.84 12.57 1.05
C PHE A 408 7.63 13.88 1.12
N SER A 409 8.97 13.83 0.94
CA SER A 409 9.80 15.04 0.76
C SER A 409 9.35 15.90 -0.43
N CYS A 410 8.69 15.29 -1.42
CA CYS A 410 8.14 16.02 -2.56
C CYS A 410 7.06 17.02 -2.14
N MET A 411 6.32 16.80 -1.06
CA MET A 411 5.18 17.65 -0.65
C MET A 411 5.59 19.08 -0.30
N PHE A 412 6.85 19.31 0.10
CA PHE A 412 7.38 20.62 0.43
C PHE A 412 8.52 21.08 -0.49
N ARG A 413 8.83 20.32 -1.54
CA ARG A 413 9.89 20.65 -2.49
C ARG A 413 9.33 21.48 -3.64
N GLU A 414 9.95 22.63 -3.90
CA GLU A 414 9.54 23.53 -4.97
C GLU A 414 9.97 23.00 -6.37
N PRO A 415 9.17 23.25 -7.43
CA PRO A 415 9.58 22.90 -8.78
C PRO A 415 10.73 23.79 -9.28
N HIS A 416 11.62 23.23 -10.11
CA HIS A 416 12.76 23.98 -10.69
C HIS A 416 12.33 25.14 -11.61
N VAL A 417 11.14 25.04 -12.19
CA VAL A 417 10.51 26.10 -12.98
C VAL A 417 9.20 26.46 -12.30
N SER A 418 9.01 27.75 -12.01
CA SER A 418 7.76 28.25 -11.44
C SER A 418 6.62 28.04 -12.44
N VAL A 419 5.77 27.06 -12.19
CA VAL A 419 4.50 26.90 -12.90
C VAL A 419 3.44 27.62 -12.08
N ALA A 420 2.89 28.71 -12.62
CA ALA A 420 1.76 29.38 -12.00
C ALA A 420 0.53 28.50 -12.19
N MET A 421 0.07 27.85 -11.12
CA MET A 421 -1.20 27.14 -11.10
C MET A 421 -2.19 28.02 -10.34
N ALA A 422 -3.22 28.49 -11.04
CA ALA A 422 -4.32 29.23 -10.48
C ALA A 422 -5.58 28.38 -10.64
N SER A 423 -6.31 28.11 -9.56
CA SER A 423 -7.56 27.38 -9.64
C SER A 423 -8.74 28.30 -9.31
N PRO A 424 -9.62 28.58 -10.29
CA PRO A 424 -11.03 28.77 -10.03
C PRO A 424 -11.69 27.39 -9.92
N ALA A 425 -12.30 27.07 -8.78
CA ALA A 425 -12.96 25.79 -8.56
C ALA A 425 -14.30 25.73 -9.31
N GLU A 426 -14.54 24.63 -10.03
CA GLU A 426 -15.87 24.12 -10.42
C GLU A 426 -15.72 22.63 -10.85
N GLU A 427 -16.21 21.75 -9.97
CA GLU A 427 -16.45 20.28 -10.04
C GLU A 427 -15.27 19.27 -10.01
N SER A 428 -15.47 18.20 -9.20
CA SER A 428 -14.63 17.00 -8.95
C SER A 428 -13.18 17.30 -8.56
N PHE A 429 -12.99 17.70 -7.30
CA PHE A 429 -11.70 18.10 -6.74
C PHE A 429 -11.40 17.37 -5.42
N VAL A 430 -10.17 16.85 -5.28
CA VAL A 430 -9.64 16.38 -4.01
C VAL A 430 -8.68 17.44 -3.42
N PRO A 431 -8.88 17.87 -2.16
CA PRO A 431 -7.99 18.81 -1.50
C PRO A 431 -6.59 18.24 -1.28
N GLU A 432 -5.58 19.10 -1.36
CA GLU A 432 -4.24 18.78 -0.86
C GLU A 432 -4.20 18.96 0.65
N LEU A 433 -3.70 17.95 1.37
CA LEU A 433 -3.38 18.09 2.78
C LEU A 433 -1.90 17.84 3.02
N GLN A 434 -1.24 18.85 3.56
CA GLN A 434 0.19 18.82 3.85
C GLN A 434 0.52 17.92 5.06
N LEU A 435 1.78 17.51 5.16
CA LEU A 435 2.27 16.75 6.32
C LEU A 435 2.16 17.55 7.61
N ASN A 436 1.94 16.87 8.73
CA ASN A 436 1.97 17.51 10.05
C ASN A 436 3.34 18.13 10.35
N SER A 437 3.36 19.04 11.32
CA SER A 437 4.57 19.77 11.74
C SER A 437 5.75 18.85 12.08
N HIS A 438 5.52 17.86 12.95
CA HIS A 438 6.53 16.87 13.35
C HIS A 438 7.18 16.20 12.14
N VAL A 439 6.38 15.59 11.26
CA VAL A 439 6.86 14.84 10.09
C VAL A 439 7.64 15.74 9.13
N THR A 440 7.14 16.96 8.90
CA THR A 440 7.81 17.94 8.04
C THR A 440 9.22 18.24 8.54
N ASP A 441 9.39 18.45 9.85
CA ASP A 441 10.68 18.75 10.44
C ASP A 441 11.63 17.55 10.34
N GLN A 442 11.12 16.33 10.55
CA GLN A 442 11.95 15.12 10.44
C GLN A 442 12.41 14.86 9.01
N LEU A 443 11.53 14.97 8.02
CA LEU A 443 11.89 14.73 6.61
C LEU A 443 12.88 15.78 6.07
N LYS A 444 12.78 17.04 6.52
CA LYS A 444 13.76 18.07 6.17
C LYS A 444 15.17 17.79 6.70
N ALA A 445 15.29 16.96 7.74
CA ALA A 445 16.56 16.58 8.33
C ALA A 445 17.22 15.34 7.66
N LEU A 446 16.55 14.71 6.68
CA LEU A 446 17.07 13.53 5.97
C LEU A 446 18.47 13.74 5.39
N ASN A 447 18.77 14.95 4.92
CA ASN A 447 20.06 15.28 4.32
C ASN A 447 21.27 15.21 5.29
N GLN A 448 21.02 15.02 6.58
CA GLN A 448 22.05 14.86 7.61
C GLN A 448 22.35 13.38 7.96
N CYS A 449 21.59 12.44 7.40
CA CYS A 449 21.84 11.00 7.51
C CYS A 449 23.02 10.60 6.62
N ASP A 450 23.77 9.57 7.01
CA ASP A 450 24.88 9.06 6.20
C ASP A 450 24.38 8.23 5.01
N THR A 451 23.32 7.46 5.24
CA THR A 451 22.62 6.68 4.20
C THR A 451 21.12 6.75 4.38
N ILE A 452 20.37 6.64 3.28
CA ILE A 452 18.91 6.71 3.25
C ILE A 452 18.40 5.62 2.32
N THR A 453 17.52 4.74 2.81
CA THR A 453 16.76 3.80 1.96
C THR A 453 15.56 4.50 1.36
N VAL A 454 15.25 4.24 0.09
CA VAL A 454 14.12 4.83 -0.65
C VAL A 454 13.47 3.76 -1.51
N ASP A 455 12.15 3.60 -1.49
CA ASP A 455 11.46 2.62 -2.36
C ASP A 455 10.54 3.30 -3.39
N PRO A 456 11.01 3.49 -4.64
CA PRO A 456 10.13 3.87 -5.75
C PRO A 456 8.90 2.95 -5.91
N HIS A 457 9.01 1.65 -5.62
CA HIS A 457 7.89 0.71 -5.69
C HIS A 457 6.88 0.75 -4.53
N LYS A 458 7.03 1.72 -3.60
CA LYS A 458 6.08 1.99 -2.52
C LYS A 458 5.34 3.31 -2.80
N SER A 459 5.70 4.36 -2.08
CA SER A 459 5.13 5.71 -2.21
C SER A 459 5.56 6.45 -3.49
N GLY A 460 6.44 5.85 -4.31
CA GLY A 460 6.81 6.32 -5.64
C GLY A 460 5.97 5.72 -6.77
N PHE A 461 4.98 4.86 -6.46
CA PHE A 461 4.04 4.28 -7.43
C PHE A 461 4.69 3.55 -8.64
N CYS A 462 5.96 3.16 -8.55
CA CYS A 462 6.64 2.40 -9.60
C CYS A 462 6.34 0.90 -9.46
N PRO A 463 6.36 0.10 -10.56
CA PRO A 463 6.21 -1.34 -10.45
C PRO A 463 7.42 -1.98 -9.78
N TYR A 464 7.20 -3.08 -9.07
CA TYR A 464 8.26 -3.94 -8.57
C TYR A 464 9.09 -4.55 -9.73
N PRO A 465 10.40 -4.78 -9.56
CA PRO A 465 11.24 -4.35 -8.43
C PRO A 465 11.81 -2.94 -8.64
N ALA A 466 11.71 -2.08 -7.63
CA ALA A 466 12.39 -0.79 -7.59
C ALA A 466 12.56 -0.29 -6.15
N GLY A 467 13.69 -0.65 -5.52
CA GLY A 467 14.22 0.03 -4.32
C GLY A 467 15.44 0.87 -4.67
N ALA A 468 15.94 1.65 -3.71
CA ALA A 468 17.12 2.48 -3.86
C ALA A 468 17.81 2.74 -2.52
N ILE A 469 19.09 3.08 -2.60
CA ILE A 469 19.87 3.63 -1.49
C ILE A 469 20.55 4.92 -1.94
N CYS A 470 20.53 5.92 -1.05
CA CYS A 470 21.21 7.19 -1.23
C CYS A 470 22.29 7.35 -0.16
N TYR A 471 23.50 7.67 -0.59
CA TYR A 471 24.65 8.00 0.24
C TYR A 471 24.82 9.51 0.28
N ARG A 472 24.91 10.09 1.49
CA ARG A 472 25.20 11.53 1.64
C ARG A 472 26.55 11.91 1.04
N ASN A 473 27.51 11.00 1.15
CA ASN A 473 28.86 11.13 0.63
C ASN A 473 29.20 9.89 -0.20
N GLN A 474 29.46 10.07 -1.51
CA GLN A 474 29.82 9.00 -2.44
C GLN A 474 31.05 8.19 -1.99
N GLY A 475 31.93 8.79 -1.18
CA GLY A 475 33.09 8.12 -0.61
C GLY A 475 32.74 6.95 0.32
N LEU A 476 31.52 6.90 0.88
CA LEU A 476 31.00 5.75 1.64
C LEU A 476 31.00 4.47 0.81
N ASN A 477 30.74 4.58 -0.50
CA ASN A 477 30.66 3.42 -1.38
C ASN A 477 32.01 2.70 -1.53
N ASN A 478 33.15 3.39 -1.35
CA ASN A 478 34.47 2.78 -1.37
C ASN A 478 34.69 1.72 -0.29
N PHE A 479 33.87 1.70 0.75
CA PHE A 479 33.93 0.72 1.83
C PHE A 479 33.06 -0.52 1.56
N LEU A 480 32.40 -0.58 0.40
CA LEU A 480 31.66 -1.75 -0.09
C LEU A 480 32.40 -2.49 -1.20
N SER A 481 33.22 -1.78 -1.98
CA SER A 481 33.73 -2.28 -3.26
C SER A 481 34.69 -3.46 -3.10
N LEU A 482 34.18 -4.67 -3.30
CA LEU A 482 34.93 -5.89 -3.58
C LEU A 482 35.39 -5.87 -5.05
N THR A 483 36.23 -4.90 -5.44
CA THR A 483 36.61 -4.82 -6.85
C THR A 483 37.48 -6.02 -7.24
N SER A 484 37.02 -6.79 -8.21
CA SER A 484 37.75 -7.95 -8.78
C SER A 484 38.99 -7.53 -9.61
N GLY A 485 39.35 -6.24 -9.62
CA GLY A 485 40.40 -5.69 -10.46
C GLY A 485 40.08 -5.71 -11.96
N VAL A 486 38.86 -6.10 -12.36
CA VAL A 486 38.42 -6.12 -13.76
C VAL A 486 38.10 -4.70 -14.19
N VAL A 487 38.95 -4.15 -15.05
CA VAL A 487 38.72 -2.86 -15.72
C VAL A 487 37.87 -3.14 -16.96
N TYR A 488 36.58 -2.81 -16.92
CA TYR A 488 35.73 -2.82 -18.10
C TYR A 488 36.01 -1.59 -18.98
N TYR A 489 35.93 -1.75 -20.31
CA TYR A 489 36.71 -1.03 -21.32
C TYR A 489 36.43 0.49 -21.49
N HIS A 490 35.42 1.06 -20.82
CA HIS A 490 34.86 2.36 -21.23
C HIS A 490 34.91 3.51 -20.21
N GLY A 491 35.38 3.29 -18.97
CA GLY A 491 35.55 4.37 -17.99
C GLY A 491 34.26 4.94 -17.39
N ASP A 492 33.10 4.38 -17.74
CA ASP A 492 31.80 4.67 -17.13
C ASP A 492 31.63 3.93 -15.78
N ILE A 493 30.72 4.40 -14.93
CA ILE A 493 30.42 3.78 -13.63
C ILE A 493 29.82 2.39 -13.85
N ASN A 494 30.42 1.36 -13.24
CA ASN A 494 29.84 0.02 -13.18
C ASN A 494 28.97 -0.11 -11.92
N LEU A 495 27.65 -0.13 -12.10
CA LEU A 495 26.71 -0.16 -11.00
C LEU A 495 26.71 -1.50 -10.26
N GLY A 496 27.20 -2.58 -10.88
CA GLY A 496 27.35 -3.90 -10.24
C GLY A 496 28.49 -3.96 -9.21
N ASP A 497 29.39 -2.98 -9.18
CA ASP A 497 30.47 -2.89 -8.20
C ASP A 497 30.11 -1.99 -7.00
N LEU A 498 28.96 -1.30 -7.05
CA LEU A 498 28.55 -0.33 -6.03
C LEU A 498 27.88 -0.98 -4.81
N GLY A 499 27.20 -2.11 -4.98
CA GLY A 499 26.29 -2.62 -3.97
C GLY A 499 26.30 -4.13 -3.81
N LEU A 500 25.28 -4.65 -3.13
CA LEU A 500 25.14 -6.09 -2.88
C LEU A 500 24.86 -6.91 -4.15
N GLU A 501 24.19 -6.30 -5.12
CA GLU A 501 23.70 -6.97 -6.33
C GLU A 501 24.65 -6.84 -7.51
N GLY A 502 24.69 -7.87 -8.37
CA GLY A 502 25.38 -7.84 -9.66
C GLY A 502 24.42 -7.50 -10.81
N SER A 503 23.95 -8.52 -11.53
CA SER A 503 23.01 -8.36 -12.65
C SER A 503 21.70 -7.73 -12.21
N LYS A 504 21.29 -6.66 -12.90
CA LYS A 504 20.11 -5.86 -12.54
C LYS A 504 19.44 -5.24 -13.77
N PRO A 505 18.11 -5.15 -13.81
CA PRO A 505 17.37 -4.82 -15.02
C PRO A 505 17.43 -3.32 -15.33
N GLY A 506 17.97 -2.96 -16.50
CA GLY A 506 17.90 -1.59 -17.02
C GLY A 506 16.45 -1.09 -17.25
N ALA A 507 15.50 -2.02 -17.31
CA ALA A 507 14.08 -1.70 -17.45
C ALA A 507 13.49 -1.04 -16.20
N ALA A 508 13.90 -1.47 -15.00
CA ALA A 508 13.48 -0.83 -13.76
C ALA A 508 13.99 0.63 -13.70
N ALA A 509 15.25 0.85 -14.06
CA ALA A 509 15.82 2.20 -14.15
C ALA A 509 15.08 3.09 -15.15
N THR A 510 14.69 2.53 -16.30
CA THR A 510 13.93 3.27 -17.33
C THR A 510 12.52 3.64 -16.83
N GLY A 511 11.84 2.72 -16.14
CA GLY A 511 10.53 2.97 -15.53
C GLY A 511 10.58 4.10 -14.50
N VAL A 512 11.47 4.00 -13.51
CA VAL A 512 11.62 5.04 -12.46
C VAL A 512 12.03 6.38 -13.08
N LEU A 513 12.93 6.39 -14.06
CA LEU A 513 13.34 7.60 -14.74
C LEU A 513 12.18 8.30 -15.47
N LEU A 514 11.37 7.53 -16.21
CA LEU A 514 10.24 8.11 -16.94
C LEU A 514 9.19 8.65 -15.97
N ALA A 515 8.91 7.93 -14.89
CA ALA A 515 8.03 8.39 -13.82
C ALA A 515 8.51 9.70 -13.20
N ASN A 516 9.79 9.79 -12.80
CA ASN A 516 10.37 11.00 -12.21
C ASN A 516 10.32 12.20 -13.16
N ARG A 517 10.51 11.98 -14.47
CA ARG A 517 10.47 13.04 -15.49
C ARG A 517 9.06 13.53 -15.80
N VAL A 518 8.06 12.63 -15.77
CA VAL A 518 6.67 12.96 -16.11
C VAL A 518 5.92 13.52 -14.91
N ILE A 519 6.05 12.88 -13.75
CA ILE A 519 5.32 13.24 -12.53
C ILE A 519 6.03 14.41 -11.83
N GLY A 520 7.36 14.35 -11.72
CA GLY A 520 8.17 15.37 -11.05
C GLY A 520 8.33 15.14 -9.54
N LEU A 521 9.57 15.22 -9.06
CA LEU A 521 9.95 15.08 -7.65
C LEU A 521 9.80 16.42 -6.90
N HIS A 522 8.58 16.94 -6.85
CA HIS A 522 8.22 18.22 -6.23
C HIS A 522 6.73 18.29 -5.86
N LYS A 523 6.30 19.39 -5.25
CA LYS A 523 4.95 19.55 -4.69
C LYS A 523 3.83 19.47 -5.72
N ASN A 524 4.08 19.93 -6.96
CA ASN A 524 3.12 19.84 -8.06
C ASN A 524 3.10 18.46 -8.77
N GLY A 525 3.90 17.50 -8.29
CA GLY A 525 4.11 16.20 -8.91
C GLY A 525 3.74 15.07 -7.95
N TYR A 526 4.71 14.26 -7.54
CA TYR A 526 4.49 13.26 -6.48
C TYR A 526 3.96 13.87 -5.19
N GLY A 527 4.35 15.11 -4.88
CA GLY A 527 3.82 15.82 -3.71
C GLY A 527 2.30 16.03 -3.78
N ARG A 528 1.74 16.24 -4.97
CA ARG A 528 0.29 16.40 -5.18
C ARG A 528 -0.44 15.07 -4.94
N ILE A 529 0.04 13.99 -5.57
CA ILE A 529 -0.52 12.63 -5.39
C ILE A 529 -0.55 12.27 -3.90
N LEU A 530 0.57 12.47 -3.20
CA LEU A 530 0.70 12.14 -1.78
C LEU A 530 -0.13 13.06 -0.89
N ALA A 531 -0.29 14.35 -1.24
CA ALA A 531 -1.14 15.27 -0.49
C ALA A 531 -2.62 14.94 -0.60
N GLU A 532 -3.08 14.47 -1.76
CA GLU A 532 -4.46 13.99 -1.96
C GLU A 532 -4.69 12.67 -1.21
N CYS A 533 -3.77 11.72 -1.30
CA CYS A 533 -3.82 10.48 -0.52
C CYS A 533 -3.79 10.74 1.01
N MET A 534 -3.01 11.75 1.44
CA MET A 534 -2.97 12.20 2.83
C MET A 534 -4.32 12.75 3.29
N PHE A 535 -4.99 13.53 2.44
CA PHE A 535 -6.34 14.02 2.73
C PHE A 535 -7.30 12.83 2.94
N THR A 536 -7.34 11.87 2.01
CA THR A 536 -8.14 10.62 2.14
C THR A 536 -7.86 9.90 3.46
N SER A 537 -6.58 9.72 3.81
CA SER A 537 -6.15 9.09 5.05
C SER A 537 -6.69 9.79 6.30
N LYS A 538 -6.67 11.12 6.32
CA LYS A 538 -7.12 11.91 7.48
C LYS A 538 -8.65 11.92 7.60
N ILE A 539 -9.37 11.91 6.48
CA ILE A 539 -10.82 11.76 6.50
C ILE A 539 -11.22 10.36 6.98
N LEU A 540 -10.61 9.29 6.48
CA LEU A 540 -10.88 7.94 6.99
C LEU A 540 -10.55 7.81 8.48
N TYR A 541 -9.43 8.39 8.93
CA TYR A 541 -9.13 8.48 10.37
C TYR A 541 -10.27 9.15 11.16
N CYS A 542 -10.84 10.25 10.66
CA CYS A 542 -11.97 10.92 11.27
C CYS A 542 -13.22 10.02 11.36
N TYR A 543 -13.52 9.25 10.30
CA TYR A 543 -14.58 8.25 10.33
C TYR A 543 -14.31 7.18 11.39
N TRP A 544 -13.12 6.57 11.43
CA TRP A 544 -12.80 5.51 12.41
C TRP A 544 -12.92 5.96 13.86
N VAL A 545 -12.50 7.19 14.17
CA VAL A 545 -12.63 7.77 15.53
C VAL A 545 -14.07 8.06 15.90
N CYS A 546 -14.92 8.38 14.91
CA CYS A 546 -16.31 8.80 15.12
C CYS A 546 -17.34 7.70 14.85
N MET A 547 -16.91 6.55 14.37
CA MET A 547 -17.75 5.45 13.88
C MET A 547 -18.74 4.89 14.89
N ALA A 548 -18.31 4.80 16.15
CA ALA A 548 -19.18 4.35 17.23
C ALA A 548 -19.99 5.52 17.80
N GLU A 549 -21.30 5.32 17.83
CA GLU A 549 -22.29 6.20 18.46
C GLU A 549 -22.45 5.88 19.95
N ASP A 550 -23.06 6.81 20.69
CA ASP A 550 -23.20 6.68 22.14
C ASP A 550 -24.10 5.52 22.55
N THR A 551 -25.01 5.10 21.65
CA THR A 551 -25.94 3.98 21.82
C THR A 551 -25.36 2.62 21.43
N ASP A 552 -24.19 2.59 20.76
CA ASP A 552 -23.56 1.35 20.35
C ASP A 552 -22.98 0.58 21.53
N ASP A 553 -23.05 -0.76 21.48
CA ASP A 553 -22.42 -1.66 22.46
C ASP A 553 -20.91 -1.82 22.24
N PHE A 554 -20.35 -1.16 21.22
CA PHE A 554 -18.93 -1.16 20.88
C PHE A 554 -18.34 0.25 20.78
N PHE A 555 -17.02 0.33 20.74
CA PHE A 555 -16.29 1.55 20.45
C PHE A 555 -14.98 1.24 19.70
N CYS A 556 -14.49 2.25 18.99
CA CYS A 556 -13.24 2.17 18.22
C CYS A 556 -12.16 3.03 18.87
N GLU A 557 -10.93 2.53 18.90
CA GLU A 557 -9.75 3.28 19.35
C GLU A 557 -8.63 3.18 18.32
N THR A 558 -8.06 4.32 17.95
CA THR A 558 -6.96 4.38 16.99
C THR A 558 -5.62 4.10 17.65
N THR A 559 -4.68 3.53 16.89
CA THR A 559 -3.32 3.27 17.40
C THR A 559 -2.62 4.58 17.73
N LYS A 560 -2.72 5.57 16.83
CA LYS A 560 -2.35 6.97 17.09
C LYS A 560 -3.56 7.71 17.70
N PRO A 561 -3.50 8.11 18.98
CA PRO A 561 -4.64 8.73 19.65
C PRO A 561 -4.88 10.17 19.18
N LEU A 562 -6.11 10.65 19.39
CA LEU A 562 -6.39 12.08 19.34
C LEU A 562 -5.58 12.83 20.43
N PRO A 563 -5.19 14.09 20.18
CA PRO A 563 -4.57 14.91 21.22
C PRO A 563 -5.50 15.11 22.42
N SER A 564 -4.93 15.17 23.63
CA SER A 564 -5.69 15.50 24.84
C SER A 564 -6.01 16.99 24.90
N GLY A 565 -7.23 17.35 25.29
CA GLY A 565 -7.62 18.73 25.56
C GLY A 565 -8.89 19.16 24.82
N LYS A 566 -9.15 20.46 24.84
CA LYS A 566 -10.27 21.08 24.12
C LYS A 566 -9.77 22.18 23.19
N ILE A 567 -10.35 22.27 22.01
CA ILE A 567 -10.07 23.27 20.98
C ILE A 567 -11.31 24.12 20.69
N PRO A 568 -11.15 25.39 20.29
CA PRO A 568 -12.26 26.20 19.78
C PRO A 568 -12.99 25.51 18.63
N VAL A 569 -14.31 25.66 18.54
CA VAL A 569 -15.08 25.16 17.39
C VAL A 569 -14.82 25.94 16.10
N SER A 570 -14.35 27.19 16.22
CA SER A 570 -13.90 28.05 15.12
C SER A 570 -12.87 29.07 15.67
N PRO A 571 -12.07 29.76 14.83
CA PRO A 571 -10.98 30.63 15.27
C PRO A 571 -11.35 31.66 16.35
N ASP A 572 -12.57 32.20 16.26
CA ASP A 572 -13.06 33.29 17.10
C ASP A 572 -14.14 32.83 18.10
N SER A 573 -14.35 31.52 18.27
CA SER A 573 -15.36 30.99 19.20
C SER A 573 -14.81 30.82 20.62
N ASP A 574 -15.58 31.28 21.60
CA ASP A 574 -15.32 31.00 23.03
C ASP A 574 -15.70 29.55 23.41
N GLU A 575 -16.53 28.87 22.61
CA GLU A 575 -16.90 27.47 22.84
C GLU A 575 -15.73 26.55 22.49
N LYS A 576 -15.28 25.76 23.48
CA LYS A 576 -14.24 24.74 23.31
C LYS A 576 -14.80 23.35 23.49
N VAL A 577 -14.53 22.49 22.52
CA VAL A 577 -14.96 21.08 22.48
C VAL A 577 -13.75 20.16 22.40
N ASP A 578 -13.92 18.89 22.76
CA ASP A 578 -12.90 17.88 22.47
C ASP A 578 -12.78 17.63 20.96
N TYR A 579 -11.70 16.96 20.55
CA TYR A 579 -11.42 16.70 19.14
C TYR A 579 -12.46 15.81 18.45
N LYS A 580 -13.08 14.83 19.14
CA LYS A 580 -14.11 13.96 18.54
C LYS A 580 -15.36 14.78 18.22
N THR A 581 -15.79 15.62 19.15
CA THR A 581 -16.90 16.56 18.94
C THR A 581 -16.58 17.58 17.83
N PHE A 582 -15.34 18.08 17.76
CA PHE A 582 -14.92 18.97 16.68
C PHE A 582 -15.04 18.29 15.29
N ILE A 583 -14.57 17.04 15.17
CA ILE A 583 -14.62 16.26 13.94
C ILE A 583 -16.07 16.03 13.48
N LYS A 584 -16.95 15.57 14.39
CA LYS A 584 -18.37 15.34 14.06
C LYS A 584 -19.08 16.60 13.56
N ARG A 585 -18.69 17.78 14.05
CA ARG A 585 -19.34 19.07 13.69
C ARG A 585 -18.77 19.73 12.44
N ASN A 586 -17.45 19.65 12.23
CA ASN A 586 -16.76 20.47 11.23
C ASN A 586 -16.12 19.65 10.10
N VAL A 587 -16.01 18.33 10.24
CA VAL A 587 -15.34 17.48 9.25
C VAL A 587 -16.30 16.50 8.59
N LEU A 588 -17.01 15.69 9.38
CA LEU A 588 -17.92 14.68 8.83
C LEU A 588 -19.18 15.35 8.23
N GLY A 589 -19.68 14.81 7.12
CA GLY A 589 -20.81 15.40 6.39
C GLY A 589 -20.47 16.64 5.57
N LYS A 590 -19.18 17.00 5.44
CA LYS A 590 -18.72 18.15 4.67
C LYS A 590 -18.13 17.74 3.33
N SER A 591 -18.47 18.48 2.28
CA SER A 591 -17.87 18.27 0.96
C SER A 591 -16.39 18.70 0.96
N ASN A 592 -15.65 18.20 -0.03
CA ASN A 592 -14.26 18.60 -0.27
C ASN A 592 -14.12 20.13 -0.44
N GLU A 593 -15.08 20.76 -1.12
CA GLU A 593 -15.13 22.19 -1.35
C GLU A 593 -15.33 22.95 -0.04
N GLU A 594 -16.29 22.54 0.80
CA GLU A 594 -16.53 23.14 2.11
C GLU A 594 -15.26 23.06 2.98
N LEU A 595 -14.64 21.88 3.07
CA LEU A 595 -13.42 21.68 3.86
C LEU A 595 -12.24 22.50 3.33
N SER A 596 -12.06 22.56 2.01
CA SER A 596 -10.95 23.31 1.41
C SER A 596 -11.02 24.82 1.68
N GLN A 597 -12.23 25.36 1.89
CA GLN A 597 -12.45 26.76 2.21
C GLN A 597 -12.26 27.06 3.70
N ASP A 598 -12.49 26.09 4.58
CA ASP A 598 -12.26 26.21 6.02
C ASP A 598 -10.80 25.96 6.40
N LYS A 599 -10.00 27.03 6.33
CA LYS A 599 -8.58 27.01 6.69
C LYS A 599 -8.32 26.59 8.13
N TYR A 600 -9.24 26.87 9.05
CA TYR A 600 -9.08 26.51 10.46
C TYR A 600 -9.21 25.00 10.62
N THR A 601 -10.30 24.42 10.11
CA THR A 601 -10.52 22.98 10.12
C THR A 601 -9.40 22.22 9.42
N MET A 602 -8.95 22.70 8.25
CA MET A 602 -7.81 22.09 7.55
C MET A 602 -6.50 22.16 8.36
N SER A 603 -6.27 23.22 9.13
CA SER A 603 -5.09 23.32 10.01
C SER A 603 -5.12 22.34 11.17
N ILE A 604 -6.32 22.03 11.70
CA ILE A 604 -6.51 21.01 12.73
C ILE A 604 -6.37 19.61 12.13
N LEU A 605 -7.02 19.35 10.99
CA LEU A 605 -6.98 18.07 10.28
C LEU A 605 -5.55 17.65 9.92
N LYS A 606 -4.73 18.62 9.54
CA LYS A 606 -3.29 18.44 9.29
C LYS A 606 -2.56 17.79 10.48
N GLU A 607 -2.85 18.23 11.70
CA GLU A 607 -2.07 17.85 12.89
C GLU A 607 -2.58 16.59 13.61
N ILE A 608 -3.85 16.19 13.42
CA ILE A 608 -4.43 14.97 14.02
C ILE A 608 -4.26 13.73 13.13
N GLY A 609 -4.46 12.52 13.66
CA GLY A 609 -4.41 11.29 12.85
C GLY A 609 -2.99 10.85 12.46
N PRO A 610 -2.84 9.87 11.56
CA PRO A 610 -1.55 9.22 11.25
C PRO A 610 -0.44 10.19 10.83
N ASP A 611 0.82 9.80 11.02
CA ASP A 611 1.95 10.60 10.56
C ASP A 611 2.00 10.69 9.03
N THR A 612 1.71 9.58 8.36
CA THR A 612 1.46 9.58 6.92
C THR A 612 0.12 8.93 6.57
N MET A 613 0.05 8.03 5.60
CA MET A 613 -1.20 7.61 4.93
C MET A 613 -1.76 6.28 5.44
N ILE A 614 -1.39 5.87 6.67
CA ILE A 614 -1.82 4.58 7.26
C ILE A 614 -2.62 4.80 8.55
N PRO A 615 -3.93 5.08 8.46
CA PRO A 615 -4.83 5.07 9.59
C PRO A 615 -5.09 3.63 10.07
N CYS A 616 -5.08 3.46 11.39
CA CYS A 616 -5.22 2.17 12.06
C CYS A 616 -6.13 2.29 13.28
N PHE A 617 -6.96 1.28 13.52
CA PHE A 617 -7.86 1.23 14.69
C PHE A 617 -8.14 -0.19 15.16
N SER A 618 -8.52 -0.32 16.43
CA SER A 618 -9.02 -1.55 17.03
C SER A 618 -10.44 -1.32 17.53
N VAL A 619 -11.16 -2.42 17.76
CA VAL A 619 -12.55 -2.42 18.20
C VAL A 619 -12.68 -3.24 19.46
N ASN A 620 -13.39 -2.70 20.45
CA ASN A 620 -13.77 -3.43 21.65
C ASN A 620 -15.24 -3.21 21.97
N ILE A 621 -15.85 -4.18 22.65
CA ILE A 621 -17.21 -4.06 23.19
C ILE A 621 -17.17 -3.47 24.60
N ARG A 622 -18.22 -2.73 24.98
CA ARG A 622 -18.30 -2.11 26.31
C ARG A 622 -18.21 -3.18 27.40
N GLU A 623 -17.57 -2.81 28.50
CA GLU A 623 -17.33 -3.67 29.67
C GLU A 623 -16.38 -4.86 29.47
N ASN A 624 -15.98 -5.19 28.23
CA ASN A 624 -14.99 -6.24 27.99
C ASN A 624 -13.58 -5.81 28.41
N LYS A 625 -12.94 -6.64 29.25
CA LYS A 625 -11.54 -6.48 29.68
C LYS A 625 -10.60 -7.54 29.12
N ASP A 626 -11.12 -8.54 28.41
CA ASP A 626 -10.38 -9.64 27.81
C ASP A 626 -9.77 -9.23 26.46
N VAL A 627 -8.44 -9.27 26.41
CA VAL A 627 -7.66 -8.93 25.21
C VAL A 627 -7.94 -9.94 24.09
N SER A 628 -8.13 -11.22 24.42
CA SER A 628 -8.41 -12.26 23.42
C SER A 628 -9.75 -12.03 22.73
N GLN A 629 -10.79 -11.59 23.45
CA GLN A 629 -12.07 -11.26 22.84
C GLN A 629 -11.98 -10.06 21.88
N CYS A 630 -11.28 -8.98 22.25
CA CYS A 630 -11.00 -7.85 21.37
C CYS A 630 -10.22 -8.30 20.12
N ASN A 631 -9.19 -9.12 20.30
CA ASN A 631 -8.40 -9.67 19.21
C ASN A 631 -9.23 -10.56 18.26
N ASN A 632 -10.17 -11.35 18.78
CA ASN A 632 -11.04 -12.19 17.98
C ASN A 632 -11.99 -11.35 17.12
N ILE A 633 -12.53 -10.25 17.65
CA ILE A 633 -13.38 -9.32 16.88
C ILE A 633 -12.58 -8.73 15.72
N VAL A 634 -11.39 -8.19 15.98
CA VAL A 634 -10.54 -7.62 14.92
C VAL A 634 -10.12 -8.68 13.89
N SER A 635 -9.90 -9.93 14.32
CA SER A 635 -9.59 -11.02 13.41
C SER A 635 -10.77 -11.37 12.51
N ALA A 636 -12.00 -11.36 13.05
CA ALA A 636 -13.21 -11.56 12.26
C ALA A 636 -13.41 -10.43 11.23
N ILE A 637 -13.18 -9.16 11.60
CA ILE A 637 -13.20 -8.03 10.65
C ILE A 637 -12.20 -8.27 9.51
N PHE A 638 -10.95 -8.61 9.85
CA PHE A 638 -9.93 -8.89 8.83
C PHE A 638 -10.32 -10.06 7.92
N ASN A 639 -10.84 -11.15 8.49
CA ASN A 639 -11.24 -12.32 7.70
C ASN A 639 -12.37 -11.98 6.73
N ASP A 640 -13.38 -11.22 7.18
CA ASP A 640 -14.51 -10.80 6.35
C ASP A 640 -14.10 -9.77 5.27
N LEU A 641 -13.04 -8.98 5.54
CA LEU A 641 -12.54 -7.91 4.67
C LEU A 641 -11.15 -8.21 4.07
N SER A 642 -10.79 -9.48 3.89
CA SER A 642 -9.52 -9.88 3.27
C SER A 642 -9.74 -10.73 2.02
N HIS A 643 -8.76 -10.68 1.12
CA HIS A 643 -8.74 -11.51 -0.09
C HIS A 643 -7.63 -12.57 0.10
N ALA A 644 -8.00 -13.77 0.54
CA ALA A 644 -7.06 -14.81 0.97
C ALA A 644 -7.02 -16.03 0.02
N SER A 645 -8.00 -16.17 -0.87
CA SER A 645 -8.13 -17.28 -1.79
C SER A 645 -8.58 -16.85 -3.18
N THR A 646 -8.53 -17.80 -4.11
CA THR A 646 -8.97 -17.62 -5.50
C THR A 646 -10.44 -17.98 -5.73
N GLU A 647 -11.23 -18.22 -4.67
CA GLU A 647 -12.64 -18.58 -4.79
C GLU A 647 -13.51 -17.38 -5.25
N GLU A 648 -14.55 -17.66 -6.04
CA GLU A 648 -15.43 -16.63 -6.65
C GLU A 648 -16.11 -15.73 -5.60
N SER A 649 -16.46 -16.28 -4.43
CA SER A 649 -17.08 -15.51 -3.35
C SER A 649 -16.12 -14.51 -2.69
N GLU A 650 -14.82 -14.81 -2.65
CA GLU A 650 -13.82 -13.90 -2.08
C GLU A 650 -13.49 -12.74 -3.02
N GLN A 651 -13.98 -12.76 -4.26
CA GLN A 651 -13.85 -11.64 -5.20
C GLN A 651 -14.86 -10.50 -4.94
N ARG A 652 -15.77 -10.64 -3.98
CA ARG A 652 -16.84 -9.67 -3.67
C ARG A 652 -16.67 -8.97 -2.32
N VAL A 653 -15.45 -8.98 -1.80
CA VAL A 653 -15.13 -8.27 -0.56
C VAL A 653 -15.38 -6.77 -0.78
N PRO A 654 -16.30 -6.14 -0.02
CA PRO A 654 -16.74 -4.76 -0.27
C PRO A 654 -15.65 -3.72 0.02
N MET A 655 -14.67 -4.10 0.83
CA MET A 655 -13.46 -3.34 1.13
C MET A 655 -12.36 -4.31 1.55
N ILE A 656 -11.15 -4.16 1.01
CA ILE A 656 -10.02 -5.04 1.35
C ILE A 656 -9.11 -4.32 2.32
N VAL A 657 -8.94 -4.85 3.52
CA VAL A 657 -8.06 -4.29 4.57
C VAL A 657 -6.95 -5.27 4.92
N THR A 658 -6.02 -4.83 5.74
CA THR A 658 -5.06 -5.72 6.40
C THR A 658 -5.13 -5.51 7.92
N SER A 659 -4.44 -6.35 8.68
CA SER A 659 -4.39 -6.22 10.14
C SER A 659 -3.00 -6.52 10.67
N SER A 660 -2.71 -6.01 11.86
CA SER A 660 -1.48 -6.27 12.59
C SER A 660 -1.75 -6.36 14.08
N THR A 661 -0.70 -6.56 14.87
CA THR A 661 -0.77 -6.67 16.33
C THR A 661 0.27 -5.76 16.96
N MET A 662 -0.16 -4.88 17.86
CA MET A 662 0.72 -4.09 18.69
C MET A 662 1.30 -5.01 19.77
N GLN A 663 2.57 -5.36 19.64
CA GLN A 663 3.24 -6.29 20.53
C GLN A 663 3.76 -5.61 21.80
N ASP A 664 3.90 -6.39 22.88
CA ASP A 664 4.60 -5.93 24.08
C ASP A 664 6.10 -5.80 23.79
N HIS A 665 6.63 -4.60 24.02
CA HIS A 665 8.06 -4.36 23.96
C HIS A 665 8.54 -3.87 25.31
N LYS A 666 9.69 -4.41 25.76
CA LYS A 666 10.28 -4.06 27.04
C LYS A 666 10.45 -2.54 27.15
N TYR A 667 9.90 -1.96 28.22
CA TYR A 667 9.90 -0.52 28.52
C TYR A 667 9.08 0.37 27.57
N SER A 668 8.38 -0.19 26.57
CA SER A 668 7.41 0.59 25.79
C SER A 668 6.11 0.76 26.57
N LEU A 669 5.54 1.96 26.49
CA LEU A 669 4.23 2.26 27.04
C LEU A 669 3.13 2.21 25.97
N ALA A 670 3.47 1.99 24.69
CA ALA A 670 2.52 2.04 23.58
C ALA A 670 1.37 1.05 23.76
N LEU A 671 1.69 -0.24 23.92
CA LEU A 671 0.68 -1.27 24.15
C LEU A 671 -0.15 -1.02 25.41
N LYS A 672 0.52 -0.67 26.53
CA LYS A 672 -0.16 -0.39 27.79
C LYS A 672 -1.16 0.75 27.64
N LYS A 673 -0.74 1.87 27.02
CA LYS A 673 -1.59 3.03 26.77
C LYS A 673 -2.72 2.72 25.81
N PHE A 674 -2.49 1.85 24.83
CA PHE A 674 -3.52 1.43 23.90
C PHE A 674 -4.58 0.56 24.60
N LYS A 675 -4.15 -0.39 25.43
CA LYS A 675 -5.04 -1.19 26.29
C LYS A 675 -5.85 -0.34 27.25
N GLU A 676 -5.24 0.67 27.88
CA GLU A 676 -5.94 1.61 28.77
C GLU A 676 -7.09 2.33 28.05
N ARG A 677 -6.87 2.80 26.81
CA ARG A 677 -7.92 3.45 26.00
C ARG A 677 -9.03 2.47 25.59
N LEU A 678 -8.65 1.24 25.26
CA LEU A 678 -9.58 0.16 24.91
C LEU A 678 -10.30 -0.45 26.14
N GLY A 679 -10.03 0.02 27.36
CA GLY A 679 -10.63 -0.56 28.58
C GLY A 679 -10.18 -1.98 28.90
N LEU A 680 -9.10 -2.46 28.28
CA LEU A 680 -8.58 -3.83 28.41
C LEU A 680 -7.67 -3.97 29.63
N SER A 681 -7.51 -5.21 30.12
CA SER A 681 -6.56 -5.50 31.19
C SER A 681 -5.13 -5.19 30.78
N THR A 682 -4.43 -4.40 31.61
CA THR A 682 -3.00 -4.07 31.43
C THR A 682 -2.06 -5.01 32.18
N ASP A 683 -2.62 -6.01 32.89
CA ASP A 683 -1.85 -6.92 33.75
C ASP A 683 -1.11 -8.00 32.95
N ASN A 684 -1.51 -8.24 31.69
CA ASN A 684 -0.89 -9.20 30.79
C ASN A 684 -0.12 -8.54 29.64
N LYS A 685 0.78 -9.31 29.02
CA LYS A 685 1.63 -8.90 27.88
C LYS A 685 1.05 -9.29 26.51
N GLU A 686 -0.19 -9.76 26.45
CA GLU A 686 -0.82 -10.12 25.18
C GLU A 686 -0.93 -8.90 24.27
N GLY A 687 -0.54 -9.01 23.02
CA GLY A 687 -0.63 -7.92 22.05
C GLY A 687 -2.09 -7.63 21.68
N VAL A 688 -2.34 -6.41 21.20
CA VAL A 688 -3.67 -5.98 20.75
C VAL A 688 -3.68 -5.88 19.23
N LYS A 689 -4.62 -6.58 18.59
CA LYS A 689 -4.83 -6.53 17.13
C LYS A 689 -5.51 -5.23 16.73
N TYR A 690 -5.17 -4.75 15.54
CA TYR A 690 -5.80 -3.59 14.92
C TYR A 690 -5.91 -3.77 13.41
N VAL A 691 -6.94 -3.16 12.82
CA VAL A 691 -7.15 -3.04 11.38
C VAL A 691 -6.27 -1.91 10.84
N ILE A 692 -5.73 -2.12 9.64
CA ILE A 692 -4.90 -1.17 8.90
C ILE A 692 -5.64 -0.81 7.61
N THR A 693 -5.74 0.49 7.34
CA THR A 693 -6.44 1.05 6.17
C THR A 693 -5.54 1.97 5.34
N THR A 694 -4.53 1.40 4.66
CA THR A 694 -3.54 2.18 3.87
C THR A 694 -4.20 2.94 2.72
N CYS A 695 -3.94 4.24 2.60
CA CYS A 695 -4.52 5.11 1.59
C CYS A 695 -3.48 5.51 0.54
N LEU A 696 -3.59 4.93 -0.66
CA LEU A 696 -2.74 5.21 -1.81
C LEU A 696 -3.54 5.69 -3.05
N ASP A 697 -4.85 5.88 -2.90
CA ASP A 697 -5.75 6.41 -3.90
C ASP A 697 -5.94 7.93 -3.77
N PRO A 698 -5.59 8.73 -4.79
CA PRO A 698 -5.62 10.18 -4.69
C PRO A 698 -6.95 10.84 -5.12
N TRP A 699 -7.96 10.08 -5.58
CA TRP A 699 -9.18 10.67 -6.18
C TRP A 699 -10.50 10.34 -5.48
N SER A 700 -10.59 9.30 -4.64
CA SER A 700 -11.88 8.84 -4.10
C SER A 700 -12.17 9.39 -2.71
N THR A 701 -12.71 10.61 -2.67
CA THR A 701 -13.06 11.31 -1.42
C THR A 701 -14.39 12.06 -1.47
N SER A 702 -15.26 11.76 -2.44
CA SER A 702 -16.62 12.32 -2.41
C SER A 702 -17.32 11.90 -1.12
N LEU A 703 -18.20 12.76 -0.62
CA LEU A 703 -18.92 12.50 0.63
C LEU A 703 -19.65 11.15 0.59
N GLU A 704 -20.44 10.92 -0.47
CA GLU A 704 -21.16 9.67 -0.70
C GLU A 704 -20.25 8.44 -0.69
N PHE A 705 -19.05 8.55 -1.27
CA PHE A 705 -18.10 7.43 -1.33
C PHE A 705 -17.46 7.16 0.04
N MET A 706 -17.17 8.20 0.82
CA MET A 706 -16.60 8.04 2.16
C MET A 706 -17.63 7.53 3.16
N ASP A 707 -18.90 7.93 3.01
CA ASP A 707 -20.03 7.39 3.78
C ASP A 707 -20.23 5.90 3.45
N ASP A 708 -20.21 5.49 2.16
CA ASP A 708 -20.24 4.06 1.77
C ASP A 708 -19.13 3.24 2.46
N PHE A 709 -17.91 3.78 2.54
CA PHE A 709 -16.80 3.12 3.22
C PHE A 709 -17.02 2.99 4.73
N ALA A 710 -17.57 4.02 5.35
CA ALA A 710 -17.90 4.01 6.76
C ALA A 710 -18.99 2.97 7.05
N ASP A 711 -20.02 2.89 6.21
CA ASP A 711 -21.13 1.95 6.33
C ASP A 711 -20.67 0.50 6.15
N ILE A 712 -19.83 0.23 5.14
CA ILE A 712 -19.22 -1.08 4.93
C ILE A 712 -18.42 -1.52 6.16
N MET A 713 -17.55 -0.64 6.66
CA MET A 713 -16.71 -0.97 7.81
C MET A 713 -17.54 -1.14 9.08
N ARG A 714 -18.57 -0.31 9.28
CA ARG A 714 -19.49 -0.40 10.41
C ARG A 714 -20.26 -1.72 10.37
N ASN A 715 -20.79 -2.11 9.22
CA ASN A 715 -21.46 -3.39 9.05
C ASN A 715 -20.51 -4.57 9.31
N ALA A 716 -19.27 -4.51 8.79
CA ALA A 716 -18.25 -5.51 9.06
C ALA A 716 -17.92 -5.63 10.56
N ILE A 717 -17.88 -4.53 11.30
CA ILE A 717 -17.70 -4.54 12.76
C ILE A 717 -18.87 -5.22 13.47
N LEU A 718 -20.10 -4.87 13.10
CA LEU A 718 -21.30 -5.48 13.69
C LEU A 718 -21.34 -7.00 13.40
N ASN A 719 -21.08 -7.39 12.16
CA ASN A 719 -20.93 -8.78 11.75
C ASN A 719 -19.85 -9.49 12.57
N ALA A 720 -18.66 -8.91 12.70
CA ALA A 720 -17.56 -9.49 13.46
C ALA A 720 -17.87 -9.65 14.97
N ILE A 721 -18.56 -8.68 15.56
CA ILE A 721 -19.05 -8.79 16.95
C ILE A 721 -20.01 -9.97 17.05
N GLY A 722 -20.96 -10.09 16.12
CA GLY A 722 -21.88 -11.22 16.02
C GLY A 722 -21.16 -12.57 15.91
N THR A 723 -20.23 -12.69 14.97
CA THR A 723 -19.38 -13.87 14.78
C THR A 723 -18.71 -14.31 16.09
N VAL A 724 -18.22 -13.36 16.89
CA VAL A 724 -17.55 -13.67 18.16
C VAL A 724 -18.55 -13.95 19.29
N THR A 725 -19.64 -13.17 19.40
CA THR A 725 -20.46 -13.08 20.61
C THR A 725 -21.84 -13.74 20.53
N ASP A 726 -22.35 -14.04 19.33
CA ASP A 726 -23.66 -14.65 19.17
C ASP A 726 -23.73 -16.06 19.76
N LYS A 727 -24.92 -16.44 20.20
CA LYS A 727 -25.21 -17.80 20.67
C LYS A 727 -25.62 -18.68 19.49
N PRO A 728 -25.14 -19.94 19.40
CA PRO A 728 -25.62 -20.88 18.40
C PRO A 728 -27.14 -21.08 18.47
N ASP A 729 -27.81 -21.13 17.32
CA ASP A 729 -29.26 -21.31 17.22
C ASP A 729 -29.68 -22.02 15.90
N CYS A 730 -30.99 -22.07 15.63
CA CYS A 730 -31.60 -22.63 14.44
C CYS A 730 -31.99 -21.54 13.43
N HIS A 731 -31.24 -21.45 12.35
CA HIS A 731 -31.34 -20.48 11.27
C HIS A 731 -32.19 -21.02 10.12
N SER A 732 -33.27 -20.29 9.77
CA SER A 732 -34.18 -20.66 8.69
C SER A 732 -33.92 -19.84 7.44
N PHE A 733 -33.95 -20.48 6.28
CA PHE A 733 -33.79 -19.84 4.98
C PHE A 733 -34.96 -20.21 4.06
N VAL A 734 -35.59 -19.21 3.47
CA VAL A 734 -36.67 -19.40 2.49
C VAL A 734 -36.04 -19.67 1.13
N CYS A 735 -36.41 -20.78 0.51
CA CYS A 735 -35.90 -21.21 -0.78
C CYS A 735 -36.66 -20.56 -1.94
N THR A 736 -35.97 -20.31 -3.06
CA THR A 736 -36.64 -19.96 -4.32
C THR A 736 -37.35 -21.18 -4.93
N ASP A 737 -38.09 -20.96 -6.03
CA ASP A 737 -38.97 -21.98 -6.61
C ASP A 737 -38.31 -22.87 -7.68
N LYS A 738 -37.00 -22.71 -7.93
CA LYS A 738 -36.28 -23.48 -8.96
C LYS A 738 -34.86 -23.84 -8.55
N VAL A 739 -34.51 -25.11 -8.74
CA VAL A 739 -33.13 -25.60 -8.74
C VAL A 739 -32.57 -25.51 -10.17
N ASN A 740 -31.37 -24.96 -10.34
CA ASN A 740 -30.73 -24.81 -11.66
C ASN A 740 -30.07 -26.11 -12.16
N GLU A 741 -29.54 -26.10 -13.39
CA GLU A 741 -28.86 -27.26 -14.01
C GLU A 741 -27.58 -27.72 -13.29
N LYS A 742 -27.10 -26.96 -12.30
CA LYS A 742 -25.94 -27.31 -11.45
C LYS A 742 -26.36 -27.86 -10.09
N ASN A 743 -27.66 -28.11 -9.89
CA ASN A 743 -28.30 -28.51 -8.65
C ASN A 743 -28.22 -27.44 -7.56
N GLU A 744 -28.24 -26.17 -7.94
CA GLU A 744 -28.12 -25.03 -7.03
C GLU A 744 -29.46 -24.34 -6.82
N ILE A 745 -29.70 -23.89 -5.60
CA ILE A 745 -30.89 -23.16 -5.16
C ILE A 745 -30.48 -21.85 -4.49
N PHE A 746 -31.27 -20.80 -4.70
CA PHE A 746 -31.08 -19.51 -4.06
C PHE A 746 -31.98 -19.39 -2.83
N VAL A 747 -31.50 -18.77 -1.77
CA VAL A 747 -32.21 -18.69 -0.50
C VAL A 747 -32.08 -17.31 0.14
N CYS A 748 -33.07 -16.92 0.94
CA CYS A 748 -33.07 -15.71 1.75
C CYS A 748 -33.22 -16.07 3.23
N TYR A 749 -32.41 -15.48 4.09
CA TYR A 749 -32.44 -15.72 5.53
C TYR A 749 -33.68 -15.08 6.18
N ALA A 750 -34.39 -15.85 7.00
CA ALA A 750 -35.56 -15.38 7.75
C ALA A 750 -35.14 -14.76 9.09
N GLY A 751 -34.50 -13.59 9.04
CA GLY A 751 -33.98 -12.85 10.19
C GLY A 751 -35.06 -12.20 11.09
N ASN A 752 -34.60 -11.54 12.16
CA ASN A 752 -35.45 -10.87 13.15
C ASN A 752 -34.75 -9.68 13.80
N PHE A 753 -35.44 -8.54 13.98
CA PHE A 753 -34.86 -7.34 14.60
C PHE A 753 -34.67 -7.45 16.12
N SER A 754 -35.46 -8.26 16.82
CA SER A 754 -35.48 -8.31 18.29
C SER A 754 -34.47 -9.29 18.88
N GLN A 755 -34.18 -10.41 18.22
CA GLN A 755 -33.30 -11.48 18.71
C GLN A 755 -31.88 -11.32 18.19
N THR A 756 -30.89 -11.07 19.07
CA THR A 756 -29.50 -10.74 18.70
C THR A 756 -28.90 -11.69 17.66
N GLN A 757 -28.95 -13.01 17.88
CA GLN A 757 -28.38 -14.00 16.97
C GLN A 757 -29.13 -14.18 15.64
N HIS A 758 -30.22 -13.44 15.43
CA HIS A 758 -31.03 -13.44 14.19
C HIS A 758 -31.07 -12.07 13.51
N ARG A 759 -30.28 -11.08 13.97
CA ARG A 759 -30.27 -9.71 13.45
C ARG A 759 -29.49 -9.55 12.14
N TYR A 760 -29.81 -10.37 11.15
CA TYR A 760 -29.11 -10.36 9.88
C TYR A 760 -30.07 -10.40 8.71
N PHE A 761 -29.66 -9.75 7.63
CA PHE A 761 -30.15 -10.03 6.30
C PHE A 761 -29.09 -10.80 5.53
N SER A 762 -29.48 -11.89 4.86
CA SER A 762 -28.55 -12.64 4.03
C SER A 762 -29.26 -13.29 2.87
N VAL A 763 -28.60 -13.27 1.72
CA VAL A 763 -28.95 -14.03 0.52
C VAL A 763 -27.80 -14.98 0.24
N ALA A 764 -28.12 -16.23 -0.06
CA ALA A 764 -27.12 -17.27 -0.28
C ALA A 764 -27.53 -18.24 -1.40
N ARG A 765 -26.54 -19.00 -1.90
CA ARG A 765 -26.70 -20.06 -2.88
C ARG A 765 -26.14 -21.36 -2.34
N PHE A 766 -26.98 -22.39 -2.33
CA PHE A 766 -26.63 -23.73 -1.86
C PHE A 766 -26.74 -24.73 -3.00
N LYS A 767 -26.03 -25.85 -2.89
CA LYS A 767 -26.04 -26.93 -3.87
C LYS A 767 -26.45 -28.25 -3.23
N PHE A 768 -27.41 -28.93 -3.85
CA PHE A 768 -27.76 -30.31 -3.55
C PHE A 768 -26.68 -31.27 -4.07
N HIS A 769 -26.46 -32.35 -3.33
CA HIS A 769 -25.54 -33.43 -3.74
C HIS A 769 -26.22 -34.54 -4.55
N SER A 770 -27.54 -34.68 -4.44
CA SER A 770 -28.31 -35.79 -4.99
C SER A 770 -29.44 -35.30 -5.87
N GLU A 771 -29.55 -35.88 -7.06
CA GLU A 771 -30.71 -35.68 -7.96
C GLU A 771 -32.03 -36.14 -7.31
N ALA A 772 -31.98 -37.13 -6.41
CA ALA A 772 -33.18 -37.60 -5.70
C ALA A 772 -33.71 -36.55 -4.71
N ASP A 773 -32.79 -35.81 -4.06
CA ASP A 773 -33.15 -34.71 -3.16
C ASP A 773 -33.74 -33.55 -3.96
N VAL A 774 -33.15 -33.23 -5.13
CA VAL A 774 -33.69 -32.22 -6.06
C VAL A 774 -35.10 -32.61 -6.52
N ALA A 775 -35.34 -33.87 -6.87
CA ALA A 775 -36.67 -34.35 -7.28
C ALA A 775 -37.70 -34.21 -6.14
N THR A 776 -37.32 -34.57 -4.91
CA THR A 776 -38.18 -34.45 -3.72
C THR A 776 -38.49 -32.99 -3.40
N PHE A 777 -37.49 -32.11 -3.46
CA PHE A 777 -37.65 -30.68 -3.29
C PHE A 777 -38.61 -30.09 -4.33
N ASN A 778 -38.43 -30.41 -5.61
CA ASN A 778 -39.28 -29.91 -6.69
C ASN A 778 -40.74 -30.36 -6.55
N ASP A 779 -40.99 -31.61 -6.13
CA ASP A 779 -42.34 -32.11 -5.84
C ASP A 779 -43.00 -31.35 -4.69
N ALA A 780 -42.25 -31.06 -3.62
CA ALA A 780 -42.75 -30.27 -2.49
C ALA A 780 -43.06 -28.82 -2.88
N VAL A 781 -42.19 -28.16 -3.66
CA VAL A 781 -42.41 -26.79 -4.18
C VAL A 781 -43.69 -26.71 -5.02
N GLN A 782 -43.98 -27.74 -5.83
CA GLN A 782 -45.21 -27.78 -6.62
C GLN A 782 -46.46 -27.94 -5.74
N LYS A 783 -46.36 -28.66 -4.61
CA LYS A 783 -47.47 -28.94 -3.69
C LYS A 783 -47.66 -27.87 -2.60
N ALA A 784 -46.68 -27.00 -2.39
CA ALA A 784 -46.68 -26.01 -1.31
C ALA A 784 -47.76 -24.91 -1.46
N GLY A 785 -48.31 -24.71 -2.66
CA GLY A 785 -49.29 -23.64 -2.92
C GLY A 785 -48.66 -22.27 -2.69
N ASP A 786 -49.30 -21.45 -1.86
CA ASP A 786 -48.82 -20.10 -1.48
C ASP A 786 -47.85 -20.12 -0.27
N GLN A 787 -47.59 -21.28 0.33
CA GLN A 787 -46.66 -21.39 1.46
C GLN A 787 -45.20 -21.43 0.97
N PRO A 788 -44.27 -20.76 1.67
CA PRO A 788 -42.86 -20.83 1.32
C PRO A 788 -42.29 -22.23 1.62
N VAL A 789 -41.32 -22.68 0.84
CA VAL A 789 -40.47 -23.82 1.23
C VAL A 789 -39.26 -23.28 1.98
N VAL A 790 -38.99 -23.84 3.16
CA VAL A 790 -37.98 -23.33 4.09
C VAL A 790 -37.01 -24.44 4.44
N MET A 791 -35.72 -24.14 4.45
CA MET A 791 -34.69 -25.03 4.99
C MET A 791 -34.14 -24.46 6.31
N GLN A 792 -33.91 -25.31 7.31
CA GLN A 792 -33.38 -24.93 8.62
C GLN A 792 -32.26 -25.89 9.02
N ASN A 793 -31.17 -25.40 9.63
CA ASN A 793 -30.17 -26.31 10.20
C ASN A 793 -30.80 -27.17 11.30
N LEU A 794 -30.22 -28.34 11.54
CA LEU A 794 -30.80 -29.31 12.48
C LEU A 794 -30.91 -28.71 13.89
N LYS A 795 -32.07 -28.91 14.53
CA LYS A 795 -32.28 -28.49 15.94
C LYS A 795 -31.31 -29.16 16.91
N THR A 796 -30.80 -30.34 16.55
CA THR A 796 -29.79 -31.07 17.32
C THR A 796 -28.38 -30.51 17.15
N GLU A 797 -28.17 -29.64 16.16
CA GLU A 797 -26.87 -29.06 15.79
C GLU A 797 -27.02 -27.54 15.56
N PRO A 798 -27.36 -26.76 16.60
CA PRO A 798 -27.41 -25.30 16.49
C PRO A 798 -26.01 -24.77 16.18
N LYS A 799 -25.94 -23.74 15.34
CA LYS A 799 -24.69 -23.07 14.89
C LYS A 799 -24.87 -21.57 14.97
N LYS A 800 -23.79 -20.79 14.96
CA LYS A 800 -23.91 -19.35 14.65
C LYS A 800 -24.17 -19.19 13.16
N LEU A 801 -24.83 -18.10 12.76
CA LEU A 801 -25.15 -17.86 11.35
C LEU A 801 -23.87 -17.72 10.50
N HIS A 802 -22.86 -17.00 11.01
CA HIS A 802 -21.57 -16.85 10.34
C HIS A 802 -20.89 -18.21 10.12
N ASP A 803 -20.71 -19.00 11.18
CA ASP A 803 -20.12 -20.36 11.11
C ASP A 803 -20.86 -21.25 10.10
N LEU A 804 -22.19 -21.10 10.01
CA LEU A 804 -23.04 -21.85 9.07
C LEU A 804 -22.81 -21.45 7.61
N LEU A 805 -22.53 -20.18 7.33
CA LEU A 805 -22.43 -19.63 5.97
C LEU A 805 -20.99 -19.59 5.44
N PHE A 806 -20.00 -19.36 6.30
CA PHE A 806 -18.63 -19.09 5.87
C PHE A 806 -17.64 -20.23 6.21
N ASN A 807 -17.95 -21.12 7.17
CA ASN A 807 -17.05 -22.15 7.72
C ASN A 807 -15.68 -21.57 8.18
N ASP A 808 -14.86 -22.37 8.88
CA ASP A 808 -13.51 -21.92 9.29
C ASP A 808 -12.61 -21.68 8.06
N SER A 809 -11.93 -20.54 8.04
CA SER A 809 -11.02 -20.13 6.97
C SER A 809 -9.86 -21.12 6.83
N GLY A 810 -9.85 -21.93 5.77
CA GLY A 810 -8.71 -22.82 5.44
C GLY A 810 -9.07 -24.27 5.12
N GLU A 811 -10.32 -24.69 5.36
CA GLU A 811 -10.81 -26.01 4.96
C GLU A 811 -11.76 -25.93 3.76
N LYS A 812 -11.83 -27.00 2.95
CA LYS A 812 -12.85 -27.08 1.88
C LYS A 812 -14.22 -26.94 2.54
N ARG A 813 -15.05 -26.00 2.06
CA ARG A 813 -16.40 -25.78 2.60
C ARG A 813 -17.12 -27.11 2.81
N GLU A 814 -17.35 -27.45 4.08
CA GLU A 814 -18.08 -28.64 4.48
C GLU A 814 -19.54 -28.55 4.03
N THR A 815 -20.15 -29.71 3.83
CA THR A 815 -21.58 -29.84 3.60
C THR A 815 -22.32 -29.72 4.92
N VAL A 816 -23.38 -28.93 4.98
CA VAL A 816 -24.22 -28.80 6.17
C VAL A 816 -25.57 -29.44 5.92
N LYS A 817 -26.09 -30.14 6.93
CA LYS A 817 -27.38 -30.84 6.86
C LYS A 817 -28.52 -29.90 7.24
N PHE A 818 -29.57 -29.90 6.42
CA PHE A 818 -30.76 -29.08 6.62
C PHE A 818 -32.04 -29.91 6.58
N ASP A 819 -32.97 -29.56 7.47
CA ASP A 819 -34.36 -30.01 7.44
C ASP A 819 -35.19 -29.06 6.57
N PHE A 820 -36.04 -29.59 5.70
CA PHE A 820 -36.87 -28.82 4.78
C PHE A 820 -38.36 -28.91 5.15
N PHE A 821 -39.05 -27.77 5.13
CA PHE A 821 -40.43 -27.59 5.58
C PHE A 821 -41.28 -26.90 4.51
N VAL A 822 -42.58 -27.20 4.49
CA VAL A 822 -43.58 -26.38 3.81
C VAL A 822 -44.18 -25.44 4.86
N GLY A 823 -43.94 -24.14 4.71
CA GLY A 823 -44.18 -23.11 5.72
C GLY A 823 -42.99 -22.92 6.67
N LEU A 824 -43.01 -21.83 7.43
CA LEU A 824 -41.97 -21.55 8.43
C LEU A 824 -41.99 -22.60 9.55
N PRO A 825 -40.82 -23.10 9.99
CA PRO A 825 -40.74 -24.12 11.04
C PRO A 825 -41.45 -23.66 12.32
N SER A 826 -42.35 -24.49 12.82
CA SER A 826 -43.00 -24.33 14.13
C SER A 826 -43.05 -25.68 14.84
N GLY A 827 -43.33 -25.72 16.15
CA GLY A 827 -43.36 -26.97 16.93
C GLY A 827 -44.33 -28.06 16.42
N ILE A 828 -45.21 -27.72 15.48
CA ILE A 828 -46.25 -28.62 14.93
C ILE A 828 -45.88 -29.12 13.52
N ILE A 829 -45.01 -28.42 12.79
CA ILE A 829 -44.67 -28.73 11.40
C ILE A 829 -43.44 -29.64 11.38
N ARG A 830 -43.55 -30.80 10.72
CA ARG A 830 -42.44 -31.76 10.54
C ARG A 830 -41.73 -31.51 9.21
N PRO A 831 -40.41 -31.77 9.12
CA PRO A 831 -39.72 -31.67 7.84
C PRO A 831 -40.22 -32.74 6.88
N PHE A 832 -40.35 -32.39 5.61
CA PHE A 832 -40.71 -33.34 4.54
C PHE A 832 -39.48 -34.06 3.96
N MET A 833 -38.29 -33.47 4.11
CA MET A 833 -37.01 -34.10 3.79
C MET A 833 -35.88 -33.50 4.63
N THR A 834 -34.75 -34.19 4.66
CA THR A 834 -33.49 -33.72 5.23
C THR A 834 -32.40 -33.98 4.19
N ALA A 835 -31.57 -32.98 3.87
CA ALA A 835 -30.52 -33.13 2.86
C ALA A 835 -29.21 -32.44 3.27
N ASP A 836 -28.10 -32.99 2.81
CA ASP A 836 -26.79 -32.36 2.89
C ASP A 836 -26.66 -31.34 1.76
N MET A 837 -26.26 -30.12 2.12
CA MET A 837 -26.17 -28.98 1.21
C MET A 837 -24.75 -28.38 1.25
N ALA A 838 -24.17 -28.10 0.10
CA ALA A 838 -22.91 -27.36 0.00
C ALA A 838 -23.19 -25.86 -0.18
N ILE A 839 -22.57 -25.01 0.64
CA ILE A 839 -22.66 -23.55 0.48
C ILE A 839 -21.78 -23.14 -0.71
N LYS A 840 -22.39 -22.60 -1.76
CA LYS A 840 -21.69 -22.14 -2.96
C LYS A 840 -21.38 -20.67 -2.93
N ASP A 841 -22.28 -19.87 -2.39
CA ASP A 841 -22.13 -18.43 -2.46
C ASP A 841 -22.95 -17.70 -1.41
N VAL A 842 -22.45 -16.56 -0.94
CA VAL A 842 -23.16 -15.63 -0.06
C VAL A 842 -22.98 -14.23 -0.64
N PRO A 843 -23.86 -13.77 -1.55
CA PRO A 843 -23.77 -12.43 -2.14
C PRO A 843 -24.05 -11.30 -1.15
N ARG A 844 -24.81 -11.55 -0.07
CA ARG A 844 -25.11 -10.55 0.98
C ARG A 844 -25.13 -11.20 2.36
N TYR A 845 -24.57 -10.49 3.34
CA TYR A 845 -24.52 -10.87 4.75
C TYR A 845 -24.36 -9.60 5.58
N ASP A 846 -25.48 -9.02 5.97
CA ASP A 846 -25.54 -7.70 6.58
C ASP A 846 -26.17 -7.80 7.96
N HIS A 847 -25.50 -7.28 8.99
CA HIS A 847 -26.10 -7.12 10.33
C HIS A 847 -27.06 -5.93 10.34
N PHE A 848 -28.23 -6.07 10.99
CA PHE A 848 -29.16 -4.95 11.17
C PHE A 848 -28.57 -3.89 12.10
N ASP A 849 -28.47 -2.65 11.64
CA ASP A 849 -27.97 -1.56 12.44
C ASP A 849 -29.09 -0.88 13.24
N LYS A 850 -28.96 -0.84 14.56
CA LYS A 850 -29.94 -0.17 15.43
C LYS A 850 -29.76 1.35 15.46
N ALA A 851 -28.59 1.83 15.06
CA ALA A 851 -28.31 3.27 15.02
C ALA A 851 -28.96 3.94 13.80
N ASP A 852 -29.39 3.16 12.79
CA ASP A 852 -30.11 3.71 11.65
C ASP A 852 -31.53 4.15 12.04
N GLU A 853 -31.74 5.46 12.06
CA GLU A 853 -33.03 6.06 12.42
C GLU A 853 -33.92 6.34 11.20
N GLN A 854 -33.46 6.14 9.97
CA GLN A 854 -34.20 6.53 8.77
C GLN A 854 -34.47 5.34 7.84
N TYR A 855 -35.59 5.39 7.11
CA TYR A 855 -35.79 4.46 5.99
C TYR A 855 -35.15 5.06 4.73
N PRO A 856 -34.66 4.24 3.79
CA PRO A 856 -34.29 4.74 2.47
C PRO A 856 -35.51 5.41 1.82
N GLU A 857 -35.26 6.35 0.90
CA GLU A 857 -36.36 7.05 0.21
C GLU A 857 -37.23 6.08 -0.60
N VAL A 858 -36.59 5.07 -1.19
CA VAL A 858 -37.20 4.08 -2.08
C VAL A 858 -36.85 2.67 -1.61
N ALA A 859 -37.68 1.68 -1.95
CA ALA A 859 -37.41 0.29 -1.58
C ALA A 859 -36.25 -0.29 -2.41
N THR A 860 -35.32 -0.94 -1.72
CA THR A 860 -34.11 -1.52 -2.31
C THR A 860 -34.13 -3.05 -2.19
N TYR A 861 -33.75 -3.72 -3.26
CA TYR A 861 -33.73 -5.18 -3.36
C TYR A 861 -32.36 -5.67 -3.84
N VAL A 862 -31.91 -6.81 -3.35
CA VAL A 862 -30.83 -7.56 -3.98
C VAL A 862 -31.39 -8.28 -5.20
N MET A 863 -30.88 -7.96 -6.38
CA MET A 863 -31.13 -8.68 -7.60
C MET A 863 -30.05 -9.74 -7.80
N TYR A 864 -30.44 -11.02 -7.71
CA TYR A 864 -29.50 -12.15 -7.74
C TYR A 864 -30.05 -13.32 -8.56
N GLY A 865 -29.17 -14.08 -9.22
CA GLY A 865 -29.60 -15.17 -10.10
C GLY A 865 -28.51 -15.74 -11.02
N ASN A 866 -28.94 -16.31 -12.14
CA ASN A 866 -28.09 -16.94 -13.15
C ASN A 866 -28.44 -16.39 -14.57
N LEU A 867 -27.93 -17.02 -15.64
CA LEU A 867 -28.17 -16.57 -17.02
C LEU A 867 -29.64 -16.61 -17.45
N ASN A 868 -30.46 -17.44 -16.81
CA ASN A 868 -31.83 -17.75 -17.21
C ASN A 868 -32.88 -17.25 -16.22
N ASP A 869 -32.54 -17.14 -14.93
CA ASP A 869 -33.46 -16.75 -13.86
C ASP A 869 -32.86 -15.62 -13.01
N ALA A 870 -33.68 -14.61 -12.71
CA ALA A 870 -33.36 -13.50 -11.81
C ALA A 870 -34.43 -13.36 -10.73
N TYR A 871 -34.00 -13.02 -9.52
CA TYR A 871 -34.84 -12.85 -8.34
C TYR A 871 -34.56 -11.49 -7.70
N LEU A 872 -35.58 -10.91 -7.07
CA LEU A 872 -35.43 -9.75 -6.19
C LEU A 872 -35.70 -10.19 -4.74
N PHE A 873 -34.79 -9.83 -3.84
CA PHE A 873 -34.87 -10.05 -2.39
C PHE A 873 -34.90 -8.69 -1.68
N HIS A 874 -35.99 -8.34 -1.00
CA HIS A 874 -36.09 -7.03 -0.30
C HIS A 874 -35.01 -6.93 0.77
N ILE A 875 -34.31 -5.79 0.83
CA ILE A 875 -33.31 -5.49 1.85
C ILE A 875 -34.02 -4.78 3.01
N PRO A 876 -34.24 -5.44 4.16
CA PRO A 876 -34.89 -4.80 5.29
C PRO A 876 -33.90 -3.89 6.00
N THR A 877 -34.32 -2.68 6.35
CA THR A 877 -33.44 -1.70 7.00
C THR A 877 -33.79 -1.47 8.46
N LYS A 878 -35.08 -1.35 8.80
CA LYS A 878 -35.49 -0.87 10.12
C LYS A 878 -36.82 -1.43 10.62
N ASP A 879 -36.92 -1.73 11.93
CA ASP A 879 -38.15 -2.19 12.58
C ASP A 879 -39.25 -1.08 12.63
N PRO A 880 -40.46 -1.32 12.11
CA PRO A 880 -40.91 -2.55 11.42
C PRO A 880 -40.55 -2.57 9.92
N ASP A 881 -40.27 -3.75 9.35
CA ASP A 881 -40.05 -3.95 7.90
C ASP A 881 -40.64 -5.29 7.43
N TYR A 882 -40.38 -5.74 6.20
CA TYR A 882 -40.89 -7.01 5.67
C TYR A 882 -39.80 -7.82 4.98
N LEU A 883 -40.09 -9.09 4.71
CA LEU A 883 -39.27 -9.95 3.86
C LEU A 883 -40.06 -10.27 2.60
N GLN A 884 -39.40 -10.19 1.44
CA GLN A 884 -40.04 -10.48 0.16
C GLN A 884 -39.07 -11.11 -0.84
N ILE A 885 -39.56 -12.11 -1.56
CA ILE A 885 -38.85 -12.77 -2.67
C ILE A 885 -39.78 -12.85 -3.87
N VAL A 886 -39.33 -12.32 -5.00
CA VAL A 886 -40.04 -12.42 -6.28
C VAL A 886 -39.12 -12.90 -7.39
N ARG A 887 -39.65 -13.70 -8.32
CA ARG A 887 -38.95 -14.12 -9.54
C ARG A 887 -39.35 -13.24 -10.71
N LEU A 888 -38.37 -12.75 -11.45
CA LEU A 888 -38.57 -11.98 -12.66
C LEU A 888 -38.89 -12.90 -13.85
N ALA A 889 -39.61 -12.38 -14.84
CA ALA A 889 -39.97 -13.11 -16.05
C ALA A 889 -38.78 -13.35 -17.00
N GLU A 890 -37.78 -12.48 -16.94
CA GLU A 890 -36.53 -12.57 -17.69
C GLU A 890 -35.40 -11.86 -16.94
N VAL A 891 -34.15 -12.17 -17.29
CA VAL A 891 -32.97 -11.48 -16.78
C VAL A 891 -32.87 -10.09 -17.45
N PRO A 892 -32.82 -8.99 -16.69
CA PRO A 892 -32.69 -7.66 -17.26
C PRO A 892 -31.44 -7.50 -18.14
N LYS A 893 -31.57 -6.72 -19.22
CA LYS A 893 -30.43 -6.39 -20.09
C LYS A 893 -29.34 -5.64 -19.31
N GLY A 894 -28.08 -5.87 -19.69
CA GLY A 894 -26.91 -5.22 -19.11
C GLY A 894 -26.33 -5.91 -17.87
N LEU A 895 -26.91 -7.04 -17.45
CA LEU A 895 -26.40 -7.89 -16.38
C LEU A 895 -25.55 -9.09 -16.89
N GLY A 896 -25.37 -9.23 -18.21
CA GLY A 896 -24.58 -10.28 -18.86
C GLY A 896 -24.16 -9.94 -20.31
N ASP A 897 -23.06 -10.50 -20.80
CA ASP A 897 -22.51 -10.26 -22.15
C ASP A 897 -22.51 -11.48 -23.10
N GLY A 898 -23.52 -12.36 -23.04
CA GLY A 898 -23.66 -13.48 -23.99
C GLY A 898 -22.58 -14.58 -23.92
N GLY A 899 -21.48 -14.35 -23.20
CA GLY A 899 -20.54 -15.37 -22.74
C GLY A 899 -20.81 -15.73 -21.27
N GLU A 900 -20.60 -17.00 -20.89
CA GLU A 900 -20.77 -17.43 -19.48
C GLU A 900 -19.85 -16.70 -18.48
N LYS A 901 -18.85 -15.95 -18.98
CA LYS A 901 -17.74 -15.37 -18.22
C LYS A 901 -18.04 -14.07 -17.48
N SER A 902 -19.10 -13.32 -17.85
CA SER A 902 -19.37 -11.99 -17.26
C SER A 902 -20.85 -11.80 -17.01
N VAL A 903 -21.33 -12.31 -15.86
CA VAL A 903 -22.71 -12.11 -15.41
C VAL A 903 -22.68 -11.39 -14.06
N VAL A 904 -22.85 -10.06 -14.08
CA VAL A 904 -22.89 -9.23 -12.86
C VAL A 904 -24.02 -9.67 -11.93
N LEU A 905 -25.10 -10.23 -12.48
CA LEU A 905 -26.20 -10.82 -11.69
C LEU A 905 -25.73 -11.95 -10.75
N LYS A 906 -24.65 -12.68 -11.08
CA LYS A 906 -24.06 -13.69 -10.17
C LYS A 906 -23.32 -13.08 -8.98
N GLN A 907 -23.19 -11.76 -8.92
CA GLN A 907 -22.55 -11.04 -7.82
C GLN A 907 -23.57 -10.49 -6.81
N GLY A 908 -24.85 -10.42 -7.18
CA GLY A 908 -25.88 -9.74 -6.38
C GLY A 908 -25.77 -8.22 -6.54
N VAL A 909 -26.73 -7.63 -7.24
CA VAL A 909 -26.75 -6.20 -7.57
C VAL A 909 -27.87 -5.52 -6.80
N ASP A 910 -27.60 -4.38 -6.18
CA ASP A 910 -28.66 -3.62 -5.55
C ASP A 910 -29.53 -2.96 -6.62
N ALA A 911 -30.84 -3.12 -6.47
CA ALA A 911 -31.85 -2.64 -7.38
C ALA A 911 -32.87 -1.80 -6.60
N GLU A 912 -32.95 -0.53 -6.95
CA GLU A 912 -33.92 0.40 -6.38
C GLU A 912 -35.22 0.37 -7.19
N LEU A 913 -36.34 0.55 -6.51
CA LEU A 913 -37.66 0.70 -7.13
C LEU A 913 -38.18 2.12 -6.86
N PRO A 914 -37.90 3.11 -7.74
CA PRO A 914 -38.17 4.53 -7.47
C PRO A 914 -39.63 4.92 -7.19
N ARG A 915 -40.58 4.01 -7.44
CA ARG A 915 -42.02 4.23 -7.23
C ARG A 915 -42.57 3.49 -6.02
N VAL A 916 -41.73 2.76 -5.30
CA VAL A 916 -42.09 2.03 -4.09
C VAL A 916 -41.37 2.73 -2.93
N PRO A 917 -42.10 3.27 -1.94
CA PRO A 917 -41.47 3.91 -0.78
C PRO A 917 -40.57 2.92 -0.04
N GLY A 918 -39.43 3.39 0.47
CA GLY A 918 -38.55 2.53 1.29
C GLY A 918 -39.12 2.22 2.67
N SER A 919 -40.05 3.05 3.17
CA SER A 919 -40.80 2.75 4.39
C SER A 919 -41.99 1.82 4.11
N PRO A 920 -42.27 0.83 5.00
CA PRO A 920 -43.43 -0.03 4.85
C PRO A 920 -44.75 0.73 4.94
N THR A 921 -45.71 0.30 4.11
CA THR A 921 -47.08 0.81 4.16
C THR A 921 -48.00 -0.17 4.88
N PHE A 922 -48.99 0.34 5.59
CA PHE A 922 -49.89 -0.48 6.41
C PHE A 922 -51.30 -0.51 5.84
N ASP A 923 -51.93 -1.67 5.88
CA ASP A 923 -53.35 -1.81 5.59
C ASP A 923 -54.16 -1.04 6.66
N PRO A 924 -55.03 -0.09 6.28
CA PRO A 924 -55.76 0.74 7.24
C PRO A 924 -56.65 -0.04 8.20
N GLN A 925 -57.17 -1.21 7.77
CA GLN A 925 -58.12 -2.04 8.52
C GLN A 925 -57.42 -3.06 9.41
N THR A 926 -56.47 -3.81 8.85
CA THR A 926 -55.80 -4.90 9.57
C THR A 926 -54.57 -4.44 10.35
N LYS A 927 -54.06 -3.24 10.05
CA LYS A 927 -52.80 -2.69 10.57
C LYS A 927 -51.58 -3.55 10.26
N LYS A 928 -51.69 -4.53 9.36
CA LYS A 928 -50.57 -5.33 8.86
C LYS A 928 -49.83 -4.60 7.76
N ILE A 929 -48.55 -4.90 7.60
CA ILE A 929 -47.76 -4.41 6.47
C ILE A 929 -48.38 -4.93 5.17
N LYS A 930 -48.57 -4.03 4.21
CA LYS A 930 -49.11 -4.33 2.89
C LYS A 930 -47.98 -4.76 1.97
N ASP A 931 -48.23 -5.79 1.14
CA ASP A 931 -47.33 -6.18 0.06
C ASP A 931 -47.08 -4.99 -0.89
N PRO A 932 -45.83 -4.49 -0.98
CA PRO A 932 -45.48 -3.33 -1.80
C PRO A 932 -45.51 -3.66 -3.30
N LEU A 933 -45.34 -4.92 -3.67
CA LEU A 933 -45.25 -5.38 -5.06
C LEU A 933 -46.57 -6.00 -5.55
N ALA A 934 -47.70 -5.31 -5.34
CA ALA A 934 -49.04 -5.79 -5.72
C ALA A 934 -49.29 -5.99 -7.23
N ASP A 935 -48.61 -5.24 -8.09
CA ASP A 935 -48.71 -5.30 -9.55
C ASP A 935 -47.72 -6.33 -10.16
N THR A 936 -47.69 -6.45 -11.49
CA THR A 936 -46.77 -7.35 -12.21
C THR A 936 -45.61 -6.62 -12.90
N LYS A 937 -45.62 -5.28 -12.93
CA LYS A 937 -44.69 -4.47 -13.71
C LYS A 937 -44.11 -3.34 -12.87
N TYR A 938 -42.78 -3.30 -12.73
CA TYR A 938 -42.09 -2.34 -11.87
C TYR A 938 -40.93 -1.66 -12.60
N TYR A 939 -40.75 -0.37 -12.33
CA TYR A 939 -39.57 0.36 -12.75
C TYR A 939 -38.45 0.12 -11.76
N VAL A 940 -37.26 -0.20 -12.27
CA VAL A 940 -36.08 -0.48 -11.47
C VAL A 940 -34.87 0.29 -11.98
N GLU A 941 -34.01 0.68 -11.05
CA GLU A 941 -32.72 1.29 -11.32
C GLU A 941 -31.62 0.44 -10.66
N PHE A 942 -30.54 0.14 -11.40
CA PHE A 942 -29.41 -0.65 -10.90
C PHE A 942 -28.14 -0.39 -11.73
N VAL A 943 -26.98 -0.80 -11.20
CA VAL A 943 -25.69 -0.69 -11.88
C VAL A 943 -25.35 -2.00 -12.62
N GLY A 944 -25.17 -1.92 -13.94
CA GLY A 944 -24.86 -3.05 -14.82
C GLY A 944 -23.37 -3.23 -15.12
N ILE A 945 -23.07 -4.02 -16.16
CA ILE A 945 -21.71 -4.24 -16.68
C ILE A 945 -21.02 -2.89 -16.94
N GLN A 946 -19.71 -2.82 -16.63
CA GLN A 946 -18.88 -1.62 -16.78
C GLN A 946 -19.36 -0.41 -15.96
N GLY A 947 -20.19 -0.61 -14.93
CA GLY A 947 -20.67 0.48 -14.09
C GLY A 947 -21.78 1.31 -14.74
N GLN A 948 -22.41 0.81 -15.80
CA GLN A 948 -23.49 1.54 -16.46
C GLN A 948 -24.74 1.60 -15.56
N GLU A 949 -25.24 2.79 -15.28
CA GLU A 949 -26.57 2.96 -14.68
C GLU A 949 -27.66 2.54 -15.66
N ILE A 950 -28.48 1.56 -15.26
CA ILE A 950 -29.55 1.01 -16.07
C ILE A 950 -30.86 1.31 -15.39
N LYS A 951 -31.71 2.03 -16.12
CA LYS A 951 -33.09 2.28 -15.73
C LYS A 951 -34.02 1.55 -16.68
N THR A 952 -34.76 0.58 -16.16
CA THR A 952 -35.58 -0.31 -16.99
C THR A 952 -36.86 -0.72 -16.29
N THR A 953 -37.71 -1.46 -16.99
CA THR A 953 -38.89 -2.08 -16.40
C THR A 953 -38.71 -3.59 -16.33
N VAL A 954 -38.99 -4.16 -15.16
CA VAL A 954 -39.01 -5.61 -14.94
C VAL A 954 -40.43 -6.11 -14.74
N MET A 955 -40.65 -7.36 -15.13
CA MET A 955 -41.93 -8.06 -14.96
C MET A 955 -41.77 -9.14 -13.89
N ILE A 956 -42.64 -9.13 -12.88
CA ILE A 956 -42.69 -10.18 -11.87
C ILE A 956 -43.47 -11.35 -12.45
N GLN A 957 -42.83 -12.51 -12.54
CA GLN A 957 -43.44 -13.76 -12.99
C GLN A 957 -44.13 -14.50 -11.85
N LYS A 958 -43.50 -14.54 -10.67
CA LYS A 958 -44.02 -15.27 -9.51
C LYS A 958 -43.62 -14.56 -8.22
N LYS A 959 -44.58 -14.42 -7.31
CA LYS A 959 -44.32 -14.08 -5.91
C LYS A 959 -44.01 -15.35 -5.15
N ILE A 960 -42.80 -15.45 -4.62
CA ILE A 960 -42.35 -16.66 -3.91
C ILE A 960 -42.73 -16.54 -2.44
N TRP A 961 -42.47 -15.37 -1.84
CA TRP A 961 -42.75 -15.14 -0.44
C TRP A 961 -42.93 -13.65 -0.14
N PHE A 962 -43.85 -13.33 0.77
CA PHE A 962 -44.01 -12.02 1.39
C PHE A 962 -44.44 -12.25 2.85
N ASP A 963 -43.75 -11.63 3.79
CA ASP A 963 -44.07 -11.71 5.22
C ASP A 963 -43.66 -10.42 5.94
N GLY A 964 -44.63 -9.76 6.59
CA GLY A 964 -44.41 -8.56 7.41
C GLY A 964 -44.46 -8.83 8.92
N ASP A 965 -44.53 -10.09 9.34
CA ASP A 965 -44.66 -10.49 10.75
C ASP A 965 -43.35 -11.08 11.29
N VAL A 966 -42.63 -11.94 10.55
CA VAL A 966 -41.43 -12.68 11.02
C VAL A 966 -40.34 -11.77 11.53
N LEU A 967 -40.01 -10.74 10.75
CA LEU A 967 -38.92 -9.83 11.01
C LEU A 967 -39.19 -8.95 12.25
N ASN A 968 -40.47 -8.60 12.47
CA ASN A 968 -40.94 -7.64 13.47
C ASN A 968 -41.48 -8.31 14.74
N LYS A 969 -41.53 -9.65 14.79
CA LYS A 969 -41.97 -10.37 15.99
C LYS A 969 -41.05 -9.99 17.14
N SER A 970 -41.63 -9.38 18.17
CA SER A 970 -40.99 -9.28 19.48
C SER A 970 -40.70 -10.69 19.97
N ALA A 971 -39.50 -10.92 20.51
CA ALA A 971 -39.15 -12.16 21.17
C ALA A 971 -40.28 -12.51 22.16
N VAL A 972 -41.05 -13.55 21.83
CA VAL A 972 -42.09 -14.04 22.73
C VAL A 972 -41.38 -14.51 24.00
N ALA A 973 -41.77 -13.90 25.12
CA ALA A 973 -41.30 -14.23 26.46
C ALA A 973 -41.51 -15.71 26.83
#